data_AF-A0AB37YXW1-F1
#
_entry.id   AF-A0AB37YXW1-F1
#
_cell.length_a   1.000
_cell.length_b   1.000
_cell.length_c   1.000
_cell.angle_alpha   90.00
_cell.angle_beta   90.00
_cell.angle_gamma   90.00
#
_symmetry.space_group_name_H-M   'P 1'
#
loop_
_entity.id
_entity.type
_entity.pdbx_description
1 polymer ?
#
loop_
_entity_poly.entity_id
_entity_poly.type
_entity_poly.pdbx_seq_one_letter_code
_entity_poly.pdbx_strand_id
1 'polypeptide(L)'
;MNDGGTGTTDDIIQAIERAIQDGADVLNLSLGQDLNVPDQPVTMTLERAAKLGVTAVVSNGNDGPKPWSVDAPGNASSVISVGASTVSIPFPTFQIAGSNKSYQGLPLSKADFQVGNDAQLVYVGYGNSSDYAKQDVKGKFALVLQGTSSTLVKAEQAKQAGAIGVLLISNEKEINITPEYFGREEIALPVMQLSNTNGEELKNLITKRKKNIKIGQPNKTELIGNFSSRGPSQESWLIKPDVVAPGVQITSTVPRGGYESHNGTSMAAPQVAGAVALLRQMHPDWTTEQLKAALANTAKTLKDVNENTYPVMAQGSGLINIPKAAQTDALVKPNNVSFGLIKPNSGKVKLTQNITLQNLSNKKKNFSTRIELLDTKTKIQTSFPSSISLKPNSNIEKPFTITVDSSLPQGVYTGNLYVKEQGKTEEMRIPFTFSIDPKEYKRIDGVEIVNSTFSPNNDNILDDNLINYYLVTPVEDIAFHANLITKDRVTYQGMVYQGKNETPGYKSFKWNGTRKDGSPLPHGLYQIEAVASNSGGETKQTGAVFIDRTAPKLTHEIDQENLRIRGKVDDILLDWMTESGWIAPGIPVRMQYEINGNGVWESAFLNTWEKNYEIYFDRNQLQEGKNTIHIVATDAAGNTTNLNVDLEVK
;
A
#
# COMPACT_ATOMS: atom_id res chain seq x y z
N MET A 1 -4.45 -17.00 13.46
CA MET A 1 -3.58 -16.90 12.27
C MET A 1 -2.94 -18.25 12.03
N ASN A 2 -2.70 -18.63 10.78
CA ASN A 2 -1.95 -19.83 10.39
C ASN A 2 -0.43 -19.57 10.46
N ASP A 3 0.38 -20.59 10.13
CA ASP A 3 1.85 -20.52 10.14
C ASP A 3 2.43 -19.49 9.15
N GLY A 4 1.63 -19.03 8.19
CA GLY A 4 1.99 -17.96 7.24
C GLY A 4 1.67 -16.55 7.74
N GLY A 5 1.16 -16.40 8.97
CA GLY A 5 0.79 -15.10 9.52
C GLY A 5 -0.51 -14.51 8.97
N THR A 6 -1.33 -15.31 8.28
CA THR A 6 -2.65 -14.87 7.78
C THR A 6 -3.78 -15.39 8.66
N GLY A 7 -4.87 -14.64 8.76
CA GLY A 7 -6.05 -15.00 9.53
C GLY A 7 -7.31 -14.40 8.91
N THR A 8 -8.46 -15.02 9.19
CA THR A 8 -9.74 -14.47 8.72
C THR A 8 -10.09 -13.20 9.52
N THR A 9 -10.95 -12.35 8.95
CA THR A 9 -11.52 -11.19 9.68
C THR A 9 -12.11 -11.61 11.03
N ASP A 10 -12.82 -12.74 11.06
CA ASP A 10 -13.48 -13.26 12.26
C ASP A 10 -12.48 -13.70 13.33
N ASP A 11 -11.36 -14.34 12.94
CA ASP A 11 -10.30 -14.72 13.86
C ASP A 11 -9.66 -13.49 14.51
N ILE A 12 -9.43 -12.43 13.72
CA ILE A 12 -8.79 -11.20 14.18
C ILE A 12 -9.71 -10.47 15.16
N ILE A 13 -11.02 -10.37 14.86
CA ILE A 13 -12.01 -9.75 15.76
C ILE A 13 -12.09 -10.52 17.07
N GLN A 14 -12.20 -11.85 17.03
CA GLN A 14 -12.22 -12.68 18.25
C GLN A 14 -10.95 -12.50 19.10
N ALA A 15 -9.78 -12.39 18.47
CA ALA A 15 -8.54 -12.13 19.18
C ALA A 15 -8.51 -10.75 19.87
N ILE A 16 -9.02 -9.71 19.19
CA ILE A 16 -9.15 -8.36 19.78
C ILE A 16 -10.10 -8.39 20.98
N GLU A 17 -11.29 -8.97 20.80
CA GLU A 17 -12.30 -9.06 21.87
C GLU A 17 -11.77 -9.84 23.06
N ARG A 18 -11.09 -10.97 22.81
CA ARG A 18 -10.49 -11.78 23.86
C ARG A 18 -9.38 -11.03 24.60
N ALA A 19 -8.50 -10.33 23.90
CA ALA A 19 -7.45 -9.54 24.54
C ALA A 19 -8.03 -8.46 25.47
N ILE A 20 -9.12 -7.80 25.05
CA ILE A 20 -9.83 -6.81 25.88
C ILE A 20 -10.45 -7.50 27.11
N GLN A 21 -11.09 -8.66 26.95
CA GLN A 21 -11.67 -9.43 28.07
C GLN A 21 -10.61 -9.89 29.07
N ASP A 22 -9.41 -10.23 28.59
CA ASP A 22 -8.26 -10.61 29.42
C ASP A 22 -7.59 -9.38 30.08
N GLY A 23 -8.08 -8.16 29.84
CA GLY A 23 -7.63 -6.93 30.50
C GLY A 23 -6.49 -6.20 29.80
N ALA A 24 -6.29 -6.39 28.49
CA ALA A 24 -5.27 -5.68 27.74
C ALA A 24 -5.55 -4.15 27.70
N ASP A 25 -4.54 -3.37 28.07
CA ASP A 25 -4.58 -1.91 27.99
C ASP A 25 -4.22 -1.35 26.60
N VAL A 26 -3.34 -2.07 25.89
CA VAL A 26 -2.77 -1.68 24.60
C VAL A 26 -2.81 -2.87 23.66
N LEU A 27 -3.29 -2.66 22.44
CA LEU A 27 -3.28 -3.65 21.39
C LEU A 27 -2.27 -3.22 20.31
N ASN A 28 -1.32 -4.08 19.96
CA ASN A 28 -0.46 -3.89 18.79
C ASN A 28 -0.98 -4.74 17.63
N LEU A 29 -1.36 -4.09 16.53
CA LEU A 29 -1.82 -4.74 15.31
C LEU A 29 -0.90 -4.39 14.15
N SER A 30 0.09 -5.26 13.92
CA SER A 30 0.98 -5.22 12.75
C SER A 30 0.38 -5.99 11.57
N LEU A 31 -0.88 -5.69 11.23
CA LEU A 31 -1.66 -6.33 10.17
C LEU A 31 -2.43 -5.27 9.38
N GLY A 32 -2.84 -5.63 8.16
CA GLY A 32 -3.66 -4.78 7.32
C GLY A 32 -4.27 -5.56 6.17
N GLN A 33 -5.21 -4.91 5.49
CA GLN A 33 -5.73 -5.32 4.18
C GLN A 33 -5.46 -4.16 3.22
N ASP A 34 -5.12 -4.45 1.97
CA ASP A 34 -4.79 -3.49 0.90
C ASP A 34 -6.02 -2.70 0.42
N LEU A 35 -6.77 -2.16 1.38
CA LEU A 35 -8.04 -1.45 1.25
C LEU A 35 -7.99 -0.23 2.16
N ASN A 36 -8.13 0.94 1.58
CA ASN A 36 -8.18 2.21 2.31
C ASN A 36 -9.63 2.60 2.57
N VAL A 37 -10.42 1.77 3.26
CA VAL A 37 -11.82 2.08 3.61
C VAL A 37 -12.06 1.99 5.13
N PRO A 38 -12.79 2.94 5.76
CA PRO A 38 -12.87 3.03 7.21
C PRO A 38 -13.96 2.15 7.83
N ASP A 39 -14.83 1.52 7.06
CA ASP A 39 -15.98 0.73 7.53
C ASP A 39 -15.71 -0.78 7.60
N GLN A 40 -14.43 -1.18 7.44
CA GLN A 40 -14.02 -2.58 7.59
C GLN A 40 -14.36 -3.10 9.01
N PRO A 41 -14.81 -4.37 9.14
CA PRO A 41 -15.20 -4.92 10.44
C PRO A 41 -14.11 -4.83 11.51
N VAL A 42 -12.84 -5.04 11.16
CA VAL A 42 -11.71 -4.88 12.08
C VAL A 42 -11.55 -3.41 12.50
N THR A 43 -11.65 -2.46 11.58
CA THR A 43 -11.63 -1.02 11.87
C THR A 43 -12.73 -0.64 12.87
N MET A 44 -13.97 -1.04 12.59
CA MET A 44 -15.11 -0.79 13.49
C MET A 44 -14.91 -1.40 14.87
N THR A 45 -14.26 -2.55 14.96
CA THR A 45 -13.93 -3.21 16.22
C THR A 45 -12.91 -2.40 17.02
N LEU A 46 -11.86 -1.88 16.38
CA LEU A 46 -10.89 -1.00 17.05
C LEU A 46 -11.50 0.34 17.48
N GLU A 47 -12.43 0.90 16.68
CA GLU A 47 -13.19 2.10 17.06
C GLU A 47 -14.02 1.86 18.33
N ARG A 48 -14.52 0.64 18.56
CA ARG A 48 -15.21 0.26 19.81
C ARG A 48 -14.20 0.03 20.94
N ALA A 49 -13.06 -0.60 20.68
CA ALA A 49 -12.01 -0.84 21.67
C ALA A 49 -11.51 0.48 22.30
N ALA A 50 -11.32 1.52 21.48
CA ALA A 50 -10.94 2.84 21.96
C ALA A 50 -11.98 3.47 22.92
N LYS A 51 -13.28 3.23 22.70
CA LYS A 51 -14.35 3.68 23.61
C LYS A 51 -14.35 2.95 24.96
N LEU A 52 -13.81 1.73 25.00
CA LEU A 52 -13.58 0.98 26.23
C LEU A 52 -12.26 1.39 26.94
N GLY A 53 -11.55 2.39 26.40
CA GLY A 53 -10.29 2.86 26.94
C GLY A 53 -9.10 1.97 26.58
N VAL A 54 -9.23 1.05 25.62
CA VAL A 54 -8.13 0.21 25.13
C VAL A 54 -7.48 0.89 23.93
N THR A 55 -6.18 1.17 24.02
CA THR A 55 -5.48 1.90 22.95
C THR A 55 -4.94 0.94 21.90
N ALA A 56 -5.45 1.03 20.67
CA ALA A 56 -4.91 0.28 19.54
C ALA A 56 -3.82 1.06 18.82
N VAL A 57 -2.68 0.40 18.60
CA VAL A 57 -1.54 0.88 17.81
C VAL A 57 -1.42 -0.01 16.58
N VAL A 58 -1.48 0.61 15.40
CA VAL A 58 -1.64 -0.11 14.13
C VAL A 58 -0.56 0.34 13.14
N SER A 59 0.02 -0.61 12.41
CA SER A 59 0.90 -0.31 11.28
C SER A 59 0.16 0.42 10.16
N ASN A 60 0.76 1.46 9.57
CA ASN A 60 0.10 2.27 8.55
C ASN A 60 0.03 1.63 7.15
N GLY A 61 0.78 0.55 6.90
CA GLY A 61 0.90 -0.11 5.58
C GLY A 61 2.31 0.02 4.97
N ASN A 62 2.59 -0.77 3.92
CA ASN A 62 3.91 -0.83 3.26
C ASN A 62 3.87 -0.56 1.73
N ASP A 63 2.82 0.10 1.24
CA ASP A 63 2.58 0.40 -0.18
C ASP A 63 2.91 1.84 -0.58
N GLY A 64 3.67 2.53 0.27
CA GLY A 64 4.34 3.77 -0.08
C GLY A 64 5.29 3.60 -1.28
N PRO A 65 5.68 4.69 -1.96
CA PRO A 65 5.51 6.09 -1.58
C PRO A 65 4.25 6.76 -2.16
N LYS A 66 3.35 6.01 -2.81
CA LYS A 66 2.18 6.61 -3.46
C LYS A 66 1.24 7.22 -2.39
N PRO A 67 0.60 8.37 -2.65
CA PRO A 67 -0.48 8.84 -1.78
C PRO A 67 -1.62 7.82 -1.76
N TRP A 68 -2.51 7.91 -0.76
CA TRP A 68 -3.67 7.01 -0.60
C TRP A 68 -3.36 5.53 -0.35
N SER A 69 -2.12 5.22 0.04
CA SER A 69 -1.64 3.86 0.30
C SER A 69 -1.83 3.39 1.74
N VAL A 70 -2.44 4.21 2.62
CA VAL A 70 -2.76 3.77 3.99
C VAL A 70 -3.81 2.66 3.96
N ASP A 71 -3.57 1.62 4.74
CA ASP A 71 -4.39 0.42 4.79
C ASP A 71 -5.36 0.43 5.99
N ALA A 72 -6.44 -0.34 5.87
CA ALA A 72 -7.27 -0.69 7.01
C ALA A 72 -6.59 -1.79 7.85
N PRO A 73 -6.59 -1.69 9.19
CA PRO A 73 -7.31 -0.71 10.01
C PRO A 73 -6.48 0.52 10.43
N GLY A 74 -5.30 0.75 9.85
CA GLY A 74 -4.45 1.91 10.16
C GLY A 74 -5.11 3.27 9.81
N ASN A 75 -6.02 3.26 8.84
CA ASN A 75 -6.82 4.40 8.44
C ASN A 75 -7.90 4.85 9.47
N ALA A 76 -8.18 4.05 10.50
CA ALA A 76 -9.18 4.34 11.54
C ALA A 76 -8.86 5.62 12.34
N SER A 77 -9.88 6.34 12.79
CA SER A 77 -9.71 7.64 13.46
C SER A 77 -9.15 7.51 14.88
N SER A 78 -9.62 6.53 15.63
CA SER A 78 -9.27 6.35 17.06
C SER A 78 -7.96 5.61 17.31
N VAL A 79 -7.46 4.87 16.33
CA VAL A 79 -6.19 4.14 16.47
C VAL A 79 -5.00 5.09 16.36
N ILE A 80 -3.86 4.70 16.92
CA ILE A 80 -2.58 5.34 16.66
C ILE A 80 -1.95 4.64 15.46
N SER A 81 -2.03 5.27 14.28
CA SER A 81 -1.41 4.73 13.07
C SER A 81 0.06 5.12 12.97
N VAL A 82 0.91 4.14 12.67
CA VAL A 82 2.36 4.28 12.75
C VAL A 82 3.03 4.05 11.40
N GLY A 83 3.69 5.09 10.89
CA GLY A 83 4.59 4.99 9.74
C GLY A 83 6.01 4.59 10.15
N ALA A 84 6.82 4.16 9.18
CA ALA A 84 8.17 3.66 9.42
C ALA A 84 9.23 4.71 9.08
N SER A 85 10.11 4.99 10.03
CA SER A 85 11.37 5.68 9.79
C SER A 85 12.56 4.73 9.91
N THR A 86 13.72 5.19 9.49
CA THR A 86 14.99 4.58 9.88
C THR A 86 15.29 4.91 11.34
N VAL A 87 16.22 4.15 11.92
CA VAL A 87 17.03 4.67 13.04
C VAL A 87 17.89 5.84 12.56
N SER A 88 18.54 6.55 13.48
CA SER A 88 19.51 7.60 13.13
C SER A 88 20.70 7.02 12.37
N ILE A 89 20.85 7.39 11.10
CA ILE A 89 21.96 6.97 10.24
C ILE A 89 23.01 8.10 10.19
N PRO A 90 24.32 7.79 10.30
CA PRO A 90 25.38 8.78 10.13
C PRO A 90 25.66 9.02 8.64
N PHE A 91 24.98 10.00 8.04
CA PHE A 91 25.19 10.41 6.64
C PHE A 91 26.54 11.12 6.49
N PRO A 92 27.54 10.55 5.78
CA PRO A 92 28.76 11.28 5.49
C PRO A 92 28.45 12.56 4.71
N THR A 93 29.19 13.61 5.05
CA THR A 93 29.02 14.93 4.44
C THR A 93 30.27 15.34 3.68
N PHE A 94 30.10 16.21 2.69
CA PHE A 94 31.24 16.86 2.05
C PHE A 94 30.87 18.27 1.56
N GLN A 95 31.90 19.08 1.36
CA GLN A 95 31.80 20.43 0.80
C GLN A 95 32.75 20.56 -0.38
N ILE A 96 32.34 21.29 -1.42
CA ILE A 96 33.22 21.64 -2.53
C ILE A 96 34.05 22.86 -2.13
N ALA A 97 35.34 22.87 -2.43
CA ALA A 97 36.21 23.99 -2.13
C ALA A 97 35.65 25.32 -2.71
N GLY A 98 35.44 26.31 -1.84
CA GLY A 98 34.85 27.60 -2.20
C GLY A 98 33.31 27.63 -2.29
N SER A 99 32.62 26.56 -1.86
CA SER A 99 31.18 26.54 -1.65
C SER A 99 30.86 26.52 -0.16
N ASN A 100 29.81 27.24 0.25
CA ASN A 100 29.27 27.15 1.61
C ASN A 100 28.22 26.05 1.75
N LYS A 101 27.83 25.39 0.66
CA LYS A 101 26.85 24.30 0.66
C LYS A 101 27.52 22.99 1.07
N SER A 102 26.95 22.33 2.07
CA SER A 102 27.30 20.97 2.46
C SER A 102 26.33 19.98 1.81
N TYR A 103 26.87 18.91 1.25
CA TYR A 103 26.11 17.81 0.69
C TYR A 103 26.14 16.63 1.67
N GLN A 104 25.07 15.84 1.67
CA GLN A 104 24.95 14.60 2.44
C GLN A 104 24.74 13.43 1.47
N GLY A 105 25.31 12.27 1.77
CA GLY A 105 25.12 11.07 0.98
C GLY A 105 24.79 9.85 1.84
N LEU A 106 23.95 8.95 1.32
CA LEU A 106 23.62 7.70 2.00
C LEU A 106 24.86 6.79 2.02
N PRO A 107 25.38 6.36 3.17
CA PRO A 107 26.51 5.45 3.20
C PRO A 107 26.08 4.08 2.64
N LEU A 108 26.81 3.57 1.64
CA LEU A 108 26.56 2.27 1.02
C LEU A 108 27.61 1.21 1.40
N SER A 109 28.58 1.56 2.24
CA SER A 109 29.61 0.66 2.75
C SER A 109 29.89 0.93 4.23
N LYS A 110 30.50 -0.06 4.91
CA LYS A 110 30.96 0.08 6.30
C LYS A 110 32.28 0.86 6.43
N ALA A 111 32.99 1.08 5.33
CA ALA A 111 34.27 1.79 5.34
C ALA A 111 34.05 3.30 5.54
N ASP A 112 34.71 3.87 6.55
CA ASP A 112 34.54 5.28 6.92
C ASP A 112 35.25 6.24 5.96
N PHE A 113 34.57 7.35 5.66
CA PHE A 113 35.20 8.49 5.01
C PHE A 113 36.13 9.21 5.99
N GLN A 114 37.37 9.48 5.56
CA GLN A 114 38.35 10.20 6.37
C GLN A 114 37.99 11.70 6.45
N VAL A 115 37.57 12.16 7.63
CA VAL A 115 37.10 13.53 7.87
C VAL A 115 38.26 14.54 7.80
N GLY A 116 38.00 15.72 7.25
CA GLY A 116 38.89 16.88 7.34
C GLY A 116 39.93 17.01 6.23
N ASN A 117 40.07 16.01 5.35
CA ASN A 117 41.02 16.03 4.25
C ASN A 117 40.45 16.75 3.02
N ASP A 118 41.23 17.65 2.43
CA ASP A 118 41.01 18.13 1.07
C ASP A 118 41.45 17.03 0.10
N ALA A 119 40.53 16.58 -0.75
CA ALA A 119 40.77 15.53 -1.72
C ALA A 119 40.22 15.92 -3.09
N GLN A 120 40.89 15.49 -4.15
CA GLN A 120 40.39 15.70 -5.50
C GLN A 120 39.21 14.75 -5.78
N LEU A 121 38.22 15.25 -6.51
CA LEU A 121 37.06 14.51 -7.01
C LEU A 121 37.12 14.47 -8.54
N VAL A 122 37.04 13.26 -9.10
CA VAL A 122 37.16 13.02 -10.54
C VAL A 122 35.89 12.36 -11.06
N TYR A 123 35.28 12.94 -12.09
CA TYR A 123 34.12 12.35 -12.75
C TYR A 123 34.55 11.21 -13.68
N VAL A 124 33.95 10.03 -13.50
CA VAL A 124 34.35 8.79 -14.19
C VAL A 124 33.19 8.12 -14.93
N GLY A 125 32.18 8.90 -15.35
CA GLY A 125 31.05 8.34 -16.10
C GLY A 125 30.32 7.25 -15.31
N TYR A 126 30.10 6.08 -15.92
CA TYR A 126 29.41 4.96 -15.27
C TYR A 126 30.34 4.10 -14.40
N GLY A 127 31.63 4.44 -14.28
CA GLY A 127 32.58 3.70 -13.44
C GLY A 127 32.89 2.29 -13.97
N ASN A 128 32.81 2.09 -15.30
CA ASN A 128 33.30 0.87 -15.92
C ASN A 128 34.83 0.92 -16.05
N SER A 129 35.48 -0.23 -16.25
CA SER A 129 36.95 -0.30 -16.41
C SER A 129 37.47 0.62 -17.52
N SER A 130 36.71 0.75 -18.63
CA SER A 130 37.04 1.65 -19.74
C SER A 130 36.88 3.14 -19.43
N ASP A 131 36.07 3.50 -18.43
CA ASP A 131 35.93 4.88 -17.96
C ASP A 131 37.13 5.26 -17.08
N TYR A 132 37.54 4.37 -16.18
CA TYR A 132 38.74 4.54 -15.35
C TYR A 132 40.03 4.59 -16.17
N ALA A 133 40.12 3.86 -17.29
CA ALA A 133 41.26 3.95 -18.19
C ALA A 133 41.48 5.36 -18.79
N LYS A 134 40.45 6.24 -18.75
CA LYS A 134 40.50 7.61 -19.28
C LYS A 134 40.75 8.67 -18.19
N GLN A 135 40.79 8.29 -16.91
CA GLN A 135 40.80 9.22 -15.79
C GLN A 135 41.82 8.81 -14.73
N ASP A 136 42.67 9.74 -14.27
CA ASP A 136 43.58 9.49 -13.15
C ASP A 136 42.86 9.72 -11.81
N VAL A 137 42.51 8.61 -11.14
CA VAL A 137 41.82 8.60 -9.84
C VAL A 137 42.70 8.15 -8.67
N LYS A 138 44.00 7.91 -8.89
CA LYS A 138 44.88 7.37 -7.85
C LYS A 138 45.01 8.37 -6.69
N GLY A 139 44.59 7.96 -5.49
CA GLY A 139 44.56 8.83 -4.29
C GLY A 139 43.43 9.86 -4.28
N LYS A 140 42.41 9.71 -5.13
CA LYS A 140 41.30 10.68 -5.32
C LYS A 140 39.95 10.02 -5.13
N PHE A 141 38.90 10.82 -4.91
CA PHE A 141 37.52 10.35 -4.93
C PHE A 141 37.01 10.25 -6.38
N ALA A 142 36.18 9.24 -6.64
CA ALA A 142 35.52 9.05 -7.93
C ALA A 142 34.03 9.46 -7.83
N LEU A 143 33.56 10.33 -8.73
CA LEU A 143 32.15 10.63 -8.94
C LEU A 143 31.62 9.75 -10.08
N VAL A 144 30.73 8.81 -9.73
CA VAL A 144 30.25 7.74 -10.60
C VAL A 144 28.74 7.87 -10.80
N LEU A 145 28.23 7.68 -12.02
CA LEU A 145 26.80 7.54 -12.30
C LEU A 145 26.31 6.13 -11.97
N GLN A 146 25.11 6.04 -11.40
CA GLN A 146 24.35 4.81 -11.37
C GLN A 146 24.14 4.31 -12.81
N GLY A 147 24.33 3.02 -13.01
CA GLY A 147 24.14 2.36 -14.30
C GLY A 147 23.58 0.96 -14.06
N THR A 148 23.77 0.06 -15.03
CA THR A 148 23.30 -1.33 -14.94
C THR A 148 24.18 -2.23 -14.06
N SER A 149 25.45 -1.86 -13.85
CA SER A 149 26.36 -2.59 -12.97
C SER A 149 26.07 -2.35 -11.48
N SER A 150 26.28 -3.36 -10.65
CA SER A 150 26.03 -3.29 -9.21
C SER A 150 26.99 -2.31 -8.51
N THR A 151 26.55 -1.75 -7.37
CA THR A 151 27.39 -0.88 -6.55
C THR A 151 28.69 -1.55 -6.10
N LEU A 152 28.65 -2.85 -5.80
CA LEU A 152 29.84 -3.62 -5.40
C LEU A 152 30.88 -3.62 -6.53
N VAL A 153 30.47 -3.97 -7.75
CA VAL A 153 31.36 -3.99 -8.93
C VAL A 153 31.97 -2.61 -9.17
N LYS A 154 31.17 -1.53 -9.10
CA LYS A 154 31.67 -0.16 -9.26
C LYS A 154 32.71 0.21 -8.19
N ALA A 155 32.47 -0.16 -6.94
CA ALA A 155 33.40 0.11 -5.84
C ALA A 155 34.72 -0.67 -5.98
N GLU A 156 34.66 -1.92 -6.45
CA GLU A 156 35.86 -2.72 -6.74
C GLU A 156 36.68 -2.13 -7.89
N GLN A 157 36.05 -1.71 -8.99
CA GLN A 157 36.73 -1.05 -10.10
C GLN A 157 37.41 0.25 -9.65
N ALA A 158 36.73 1.06 -8.83
CA ALA A 158 37.30 2.27 -8.25
C ALA A 158 38.54 1.96 -7.39
N LYS A 159 38.45 0.93 -6.54
CA LYS A 159 39.54 0.48 -5.68
C LYS A 159 40.75 0.00 -6.50
N GLN A 160 40.53 -0.80 -7.54
CA GLN A 160 41.58 -1.28 -8.44
C GLN A 160 42.27 -0.13 -9.18
N ALA A 161 41.53 0.91 -9.56
CA ALA A 161 42.08 2.14 -10.15
C ALA A 161 42.78 3.06 -9.14
N GLY A 162 42.77 2.70 -7.84
CA GLY A 162 43.46 3.44 -6.77
C GLY A 162 42.66 4.60 -6.18
N ALA A 163 41.34 4.67 -6.39
CA ALA A 163 40.49 5.67 -5.75
C ALA A 163 40.41 5.43 -4.23
N ILE A 164 40.27 6.52 -3.47
CA ILE A 164 40.14 6.49 -1.99
C ILE A 164 38.68 6.52 -1.51
N GLY A 165 37.72 6.66 -2.43
CA GLY A 165 36.29 6.56 -2.15
C GLY A 165 35.43 6.87 -3.37
N VAL A 166 34.14 6.57 -3.29
CA VAL A 166 33.17 6.77 -4.38
C VAL A 166 31.98 7.60 -3.91
N LEU A 167 31.64 8.62 -4.71
CA LEU A 167 30.36 9.32 -4.66
C LEU A 167 29.52 8.80 -5.84
N LEU A 168 28.46 8.07 -5.54
CA LEU A 168 27.59 7.44 -6.54
C LEU A 168 26.34 8.29 -6.74
N ILE A 169 26.11 8.78 -7.95
CA ILE A 169 24.89 9.55 -8.29
C ILE A 169 23.78 8.58 -8.63
N SER A 170 22.68 8.61 -7.87
CA SER A 170 21.49 7.80 -8.14
C SER A 170 20.78 8.20 -9.45
N ASN A 171 20.04 7.24 -10.01
CA ASN A 171 19.05 7.53 -11.07
C ASN A 171 17.79 8.19 -10.49
N GLU A 172 17.57 8.04 -9.19
CA GLU A 172 16.41 8.57 -8.49
C GLU A 172 16.60 10.05 -8.17
N LYS A 173 15.55 10.83 -8.39
CA LYS A 173 15.55 12.28 -8.12
C LYS A 173 15.99 12.57 -6.68
N GLU A 174 15.52 11.75 -5.74
CA GLU A 174 15.84 11.81 -4.32
C GLU A 174 16.40 10.48 -3.81
N ILE A 175 17.02 10.49 -2.63
CA ILE A 175 17.51 9.26 -2.00
C ILE A 175 16.30 8.42 -1.56
N ASN A 176 16.13 7.27 -2.21
CA ASN A 176 15.13 6.28 -1.82
C ASN A 176 15.76 5.30 -0.82
N ILE A 177 15.25 5.27 0.40
CA ILE A 177 15.69 4.29 1.40
C ILE A 177 14.97 2.96 1.14
N THR A 178 15.71 2.01 0.57
CA THR A 178 15.30 0.61 0.48
C THR A 178 16.08 -0.25 1.48
N PRO A 179 15.49 -1.35 1.97
CA PRO A 179 16.16 -2.30 2.86
C PRO A 179 17.53 -2.79 2.37
N GLU A 180 17.72 -2.92 1.06
CA GLU A 180 18.92 -3.46 0.40
C GLU A 180 20.19 -2.61 0.56
N TYR A 181 20.06 -1.38 1.06
CA TYR A 181 21.20 -0.47 1.22
C TYR A 181 21.95 -0.65 2.52
N PHE A 182 21.38 -1.35 3.48
CA PHE A 182 21.97 -1.50 4.80
C PHE A 182 22.50 -2.93 4.99
N GLY A 183 23.77 -3.04 5.40
CA GLY A 183 24.40 -4.35 5.68
C GLY A 183 25.36 -4.87 4.61
N ARG A 184 25.81 -4.06 3.65
CA ARG A 184 26.83 -4.48 2.66
C ARG A 184 28.24 -4.51 3.29
N GLU A 185 28.55 -5.60 4.00
CA GLU A 185 29.86 -5.82 4.63
C GLU A 185 30.99 -6.01 3.60
N GLU A 186 30.64 -6.37 2.36
CA GLU A 186 31.58 -6.74 1.31
C GLU A 186 32.30 -5.55 0.66
N ILE A 187 31.80 -4.32 0.84
CA ILE A 187 32.37 -3.13 0.19
C ILE A 187 33.47 -2.51 1.07
N ALA A 188 34.73 -2.81 0.75
CA ALA A 188 35.90 -2.33 1.50
C ALA A 188 36.26 -0.84 1.26
N LEU A 189 35.70 -0.19 0.24
CA LEU A 189 35.96 1.21 -0.10
C LEU A 189 34.85 2.11 0.46
N PRO A 190 35.12 3.33 0.97
CA PRO A 190 34.06 4.26 1.37
C PRO A 190 33.20 4.65 0.17
N VAL A 191 31.89 4.38 0.25
CA VAL A 191 30.92 4.72 -0.81
C VAL A 191 29.74 5.45 -0.21
N MET A 192 29.39 6.60 -0.80
CA MET A 192 28.14 7.31 -0.49
C MET A 192 27.31 7.50 -1.76
N GLN A 193 25.98 7.37 -1.63
CA GLN A 193 25.05 7.66 -2.70
C GLN A 193 24.49 9.08 -2.56
N LEU A 194 24.45 9.81 -3.66
CA LEU A 194 23.81 11.11 -3.78
C LEU A 194 22.51 10.96 -4.55
N SER A 195 21.52 11.79 -4.24
CA SER A 195 20.35 11.97 -5.09
C SER A 195 20.78 12.46 -6.48
N ASN A 196 19.98 12.21 -7.52
CA ASN A 196 20.26 12.73 -8.85
C ASN A 196 20.35 14.27 -8.84
N THR A 197 19.48 14.92 -8.08
CA THR A 197 19.47 16.38 -7.89
C THR A 197 20.83 16.89 -7.37
N ASN A 198 21.33 16.34 -6.27
CA ASN A 198 22.63 16.75 -5.71
C ASN A 198 23.80 16.32 -6.60
N GLY A 199 23.70 15.15 -7.23
CA GLY A 199 24.74 14.58 -8.08
C GLY A 199 24.97 15.37 -9.37
N GLU A 200 23.91 15.78 -10.07
CA GLU A 200 24.01 16.60 -11.28
C GLU A 200 24.47 18.03 -10.95
N GLU A 201 24.04 18.60 -9.81
CA GLU A 201 24.59 19.87 -9.32
C GLU A 201 26.11 19.76 -9.07
N LEU A 202 26.53 18.71 -8.35
CA LEU A 202 27.94 18.44 -8.08
C LEU A 202 28.75 18.27 -9.37
N LYS A 203 28.26 17.46 -10.31
CA LYS A 203 28.88 17.21 -11.61
C LYS A 203 29.06 18.51 -12.41
N ASN A 204 28.08 19.40 -12.39
CA ASN A 204 28.17 20.72 -13.01
C ASN A 204 29.19 21.64 -12.31
N LEU A 205 29.30 21.55 -10.98
CA LEU A 205 30.27 22.35 -10.22
C LEU A 205 31.70 21.89 -10.43
N ILE A 206 31.98 20.58 -10.42
CA ILE A 206 33.36 20.07 -10.60
C ILE A 206 33.88 20.18 -12.04
N THR A 207 32.98 20.29 -13.01
CA THR A 207 33.33 20.57 -14.42
C THR A 207 33.64 22.04 -14.65
N LYS A 208 33.09 22.96 -13.84
CA LYS A 208 33.23 24.42 -13.97
C LYS A 208 34.20 25.07 -12.97
N ARG A 209 34.46 24.46 -11.81
CA ARG A 209 35.23 25.03 -10.67
C ARG A 209 36.36 24.09 -10.20
N LYS A 210 37.01 24.45 -9.08
CA LYS A 210 38.01 23.60 -8.38
C LYS A 210 37.41 22.21 -8.09
N LYS A 211 38.21 21.17 -8.34
CA LYS A 211 37.84 19.76 -8.20
C LYS A 211 38.02 19.21 -6.79
N ASN A 212 38.28 20.05 -5.79
CA ASN A 212 38.59 19.59 -4.45
C ASN A 212 37.31 19.55 -3.60
N ILE A 213 37.13 18.47 -2.86
CA ILE A 213 36.11 18.31 -1.83
C ILE A 213 36.77 18.15 -0.47
N LYS A 214 36.07 18.56 0.57
CA LYS A 214 36.44 18.33 1.96
C LYS A 214 35.36 17.47 2.61
N ILE A 215 35.74 16.32 3.14
CA ILE A 215 34.84 15.46 3.91
C ILE A 215 34.56 16.11 5.27
N GLY A 216 33.29 16.28 5.61
CA GLY A 216 32.83 16.78 6.89
C GLY A 216 32.46 15.67 7.86
N GLN A 217 32.09 16.06 9.08
CA GLN A 217 31.55 15.11 10.05
C GLN A 217 30.22 14.54 9.54
N PRO A 218 29.93 13.25 9.78
CA PRO A 218 28.63 12.69 9.43
C PRO A 218 27.49 13.37 10.18
N ASN A 219 26.40 13.64 9.47
CA ASN A 219 25.16 14.14 10.07
C ASN A 219 24.28 12.94 10.46
N LYS A 220 23.78 12.94 11.69
CA LYS A 220 22.83 11.94 12.15
C LYS A 220 21.42 12.30 11.66
N THR A 221 20.89 11.49 10.75
CA THR A 221 19.61 11.74 10.09
C THR A 221 18.71 10.52 10.14
N GLU A 222 17.46 10.71 10.56
CA GLU A 222 16.38 9.74 10.43
C GLU A 222 15.54 10.06 9.19
N LEU A 223 15.27 9.05 8.37
CA LEU A 223 14.51 9.20 7.12
C LEU A 223 13.24 8.36 7.17
N ILE A 224 12.23 8.74 6.40
CA ILE A 224 11.03 7.91 6.21
C ILE A 224 11.38 6.74 5.28
N GLY A 225 11.00 5.52 5.66
CA GLY A 225 11.11 4.36 4.79
C GLY A 225 10.23 4.55 3.55
N ASN A 226 10.77 4.36 2.34
CA ASN A 226 10.03 4.70 1.12
C ASN A 226 8.74 3.88 0.96
N PHE A 227 8.77 2.63 1.43
CA PHE A 227 7.62 1.72 1.49
C PHE A 227 6.55 2.19 2.49
N SER A 228 6.86 3.06 3.46
CA SER A 228 5.88 3.45 4.47
C SER A 228 4.68 4.11 3.78
N SER A 229 3.52 3.48 3.91
CA SER A 229 2.28 3.96 3.33
C SER A 229 1.97 5.39 3.75
N ARG A 230 1.20 6.09 2.92
CA ARG A 230 0.90 7.51 3.03
C ARG A 230 -0.60 7.75 2.96
N GLY A 231 -1.07 8.71 3.74
CA GLY A 231 -2.43 9.20 3.64
C GLY A 231 -2.72 9.92 2.32
N PRO A 232 -3.91 10.53 2.22
CA PRO A 232 -4.96 10.56 3.25
C PRO A 232 -5.67 9.20 3.43
N SER A 233 -6.35 9.04 4.56
CA SER A 233 -7.41 8.02 4.69
C SER A 233 -8.57 8.39 3.76
N GLN A 234 -9.10 7.44 2.99
CA GLN A 234 -10.32 7.70 2.23
C GLN A 234 -11.51 7.91 3.17
N GLU A 235 -12.50 8.66 2.69
CA GLU A 235 -13.75 9.03 3.37
C GLU A 235 -13.58 9.96 4.60
N SER A 236 -12.68 9.63 5.54
CA SER A 236 -12.38 10.48 6.69
C SER A 236 -11.51 11.68 6.34
N TRP A 237 -10.76 11.59 5.23
CA TRP A 237 -9.79 12.59 4.78
C TRP A 237 -8.74 12.94 5.85
N LEU A 238 -8.53 12.05 6.82
CA LEU A 238 -7.57 12.28 7.90
C LEU A 238 -6.13 12.14 7.41
N ILE A 239 -5.23 12.84 8.11
CA ILE A 239 -3.79 12.67 7.92
C ILE A 239 -3.40 11.36 8.57
N LYS A 240 -2.79 10.48 7.77
CA LYS A 240 -2.21 9.22 8.19
C LYS A 240 -0.81 9.07 7.57
N PRO A 241 0.18 8.50 8.28
CA PRO A 241 0.12 8.02 9.66
C PRO A 241 -0.09 9.15 10.68
N ASP A 242 -0.35 8.80 11.93
CA ASP A 242 -0.47 9.80 13.02
C ASP A 242 0.91 10.26 13.50
N VAL A 243 1.84 9.31 13.60
CA VAL A 243 3.24 9.47 14.00
C VAL A 243 4.10 8.46 13.25
N VAL A 244 5.42 8.60 13.32
CA VAL A 244 6.38 7.59 12.84
C VAL A 244 7.29 7.10 13.95
N ALA A 245 7.80 5.89 13.78
CA ALA A 245 8.79 5.28 14.66
C ALA A 245 9.79 4.43 13.84
N PRO A 246 10.95 4.07 14.41
CA PRO A 246 11.91 3.22 13.71
C PRO A 246 11.29 1.89 13.30
N GLY A 247 11.26 1.63 11.99
CA GLY A 247 10.71 0.41 11.37
C GLY A 247 11.57 -0.12 10.22
N VAL A 248 12.72 0.48 9.95
CA VAL A 248 13.69 0.00 8.96
C VAL A 248 14.88 -0.59 9.71
N GLN A 249 15.33 -1.79 9.33
CA GLN A 249 16.48 -2.49 9.90
C GLN A 249 16.34 -2.80 11.40
N ILE A 250 15.14 -3.18 11.83
CA ILE A 250 14.90 -3.46 13.25
C ILE A 250 15.23 -4.92 13.53
N THR A 251 16.29 -5.15 14.30
CA THR A 251 16.65 -6.49 14.80
C THR A 251 15.71 -6.88 15.94
N SER A 252 15.06 -8.03 15.81
CA SER A 252 14.18 -8.58 16.85
C SER A 252 14.21 -10.12 16.84
N THR A 253 13.48 -10.73 17.77
CA THR A 253 13.42 -12.18 17.95
C THR A 253 12.64 -12.86 16.83
N VAL A 254 13.14 -14.00 16.34
CA VAL A 254 12.46 -14.90 15.41
C VAL A 254 12.33 -16.31 16.03
N PRO A 255 11.50 -17.23 15.48
CA PRO A 255 11.34 -18.57 16.02
C PRO A 255 12.67 -19.30 16.25
N ARG A 256 12.66 -20.27 17.18
CA ARG A 256 13.84 -21.07 17.55
C ARG A 256 14.99 -20.26 18.17
N GLY A 257 14.68 -19.12 18.79
CA GLY A 257 15.63 -18.34 19.60
C GLY A 257 16.60 -17.47 18.78
N GLY A 258 16.31 -17.26 17.50
CA GLY A 258 17.14 -16.43 16.61
C GLY A 258 16.84 -14.94 16.73
N TYR A 259 17.68 -14.15 16.05
CA TYR A 259 17.47 -12.71 15.84
C TYR A 259 17.70 -12.38 14.38
N GLU A 260 16.77 -11.62 13.80
CA GLU A 260 16.85 -11.17 12.42
C GLU A 260 16.41 -9.70 12.30
N SER A 261 16.92 -9.03 11.27
CA SER A 261 16.57 -7.65 10.97
C SER A 261 15.45 -7.60 9.93
N HIS A 262 14.32 -7.00 10.30
CA HIS A 262 13.18 -6.81 9.40
C HIS A 262 12.91 -5.32 9.13
N ASN A 263 12.09 -5.08 8.10
CA ASN A 263 11.66 -3.76 7.68
C ASN A 263 10.14 -3.78 7.54
N GLY A 264 9.48 -2.72 8.00
CA GLY A 264 8.04 -2.58 7.87
C GLY A 264 7.47 -1.59 8.89
N THR A 265 6.31 -1.02 8.57
CA THR A 265 5.48 -0.35 9.59
C THR A 265 5.07 -1.33 10.69
N SER A 266 5.04 -2.64 10.39
CA SER A 266 4.92 -3.75 11.34
C SER A 266 5.98 -3.77 12.44
N MET A 267 7.17 -3.21 12.19
CA MET A 267 8.27 -3.09 13.17
C MET A 267 8.22 -1.75 13.93
N ALA A 268 7.62 -0.73 13.33
CA ALA A 268 7.43 0.58 13.94
C ALA A 268 6.26 0.60 14.95
N ALA A 269 5.14 -0.05 14.61
CA ALA A 269 3.96 -0.16 15.48
C ALA A 269 4.28 -0.65 16.91
N PRO A 270 5.02 -1.76 17.12
CA PRO A 270 5.29 -2.25 18.47
C PRO A 270 6.17 -1.30 19.30
N GLN A 271 7.01 -0.47 18.66
CA GLN A 271 7.78 0.57 19.36
C GLN A 271 6.83 1.62 19.98
N VAL A 272 5.82 2.02 19.22
CA VAL A 272 4.79 2.97 19.70
C VAL A 272 3.88 2.30 20.72
N ALA A 273 3.53 1.02 20.56
CA ALA A 273 2.76 0.27 21.56
C ALA A 273 3.47 0.22 22.92
N GLY A 274 4.79 -0.03 22.92
CA GLY A 274 5.60 0.06 24.13
C GLY A 274 5.61 1.47 24.74
N ALA A 275 5.71 2.51 23.91
CA ALA A 275 5.63 3.89 24.39
C ALA A 275 4.26 4.23 25.02
N VAL A 276 3.15 3.76 24.42
CA VAL A 276 1.80 3.93 24.96
C VAL A 276 1.66 3.22 26.30
N ALA A 277 2.18 1.99 26.44
CA ALA A 277 2.15 1.26 27.70
C ALA A 277 2.87 2.03 28.82
N LEU A 278 4.04 2.60 28.54
CA LEU A 278 4.79 3.44 29.48
C LEU A 278 4.01 4.71 29.87
N LEU A 279 3.45 5.41 28.88
CA LEU A 279 2.65 6.62 29.14
C LEU A 279 1.40 6.32 29.98
N ARG A 280 0.74 5.19 29.73
CA ARG A 280 -0.42 4.75 30.51
C ARG A 280 -0.03 4.34 31.92
N GLN A 281 1.13 3.72 32.12
CA GLN A 281 1.64 3.45 33.46
C GLN A 281 1.87 4.75 34.25
N MET A 282 2.39 5.79 33.60
CA MET A 282 2.61 7.11 34.20
C MET A 282 1.32 7.91 34.40
N HIS A 283 0.35 7.70 33.52
CA HIS A 283 -0.92 8.42 33.50
C HIS A 283 -2.10 7.45 33.31
N PRO A 284 -2.47 6.68 34.36
CA PRO A 284 -3.52 5.66 34.25
C PRO A 284 -4.89 6.21 33.81
N ASP A 285 -5.16 7.48 34.12
CA ASP A 285 -6.42 8.15 33.81
C ASP A 285 -6.44 8.79 32.40
N TRP A 286 -5.35 8.70 31.63
CA TRP A 286 -5.32 9.28 30.29
C TRP A 286 -6.13 8.44 29.30
N THR A 287 -6.98 9.13 28.54
CA THR A 287 -7.70 8.53 27.42
C THR A 287 -6.77 8.20 26.27
N THR A 288 -7.22 7.30 25.38
CA THR A 288 -6.52 6.99 24.11
C THR A 288 -6.20 8.25 23.30
N GLU A 289 -7.11 9.23 23.27
CA GLU A 289 -6.89 10.49 22.57
C GLU A 289 -5.79 11.34 23.23
N GLN A 290 -5.68 11.33 24.57
CA GLN A 290 -4.61 12.04 25.29
C GLN A 290 -3.25 11.36 25.07
N LEU A 291 -3.20 10.03 25.11
CA LEU A 291 -1.97 9.26 24.81
C LEU A 291 -1.50 9.53 23.38
N LYS A 292 -2.43 9.50 22.40
CA LYS A 292 -2.18 9.84 21.00
C LYS A 292 -1.68 11.27 20.84
N ALA A 293 -2.30 12.24 21.52
CA ALA A 293 -1.89 13.63 21.49
C ALA A 293 -0.51 13.87 22.12
N ALA A 294 -0.20 13.20 23.24
CA ALA A 294 1.10 13.32 23.90
C ALA A 294 2.25 12.89 22.97
N LEU A 295 2.09 11.75 22.29
CA LEU A 295 3.05 11.26 21.30
C LEU A 295 3.17 12.21 20.09
N ALA A 296 2.05 12.69 19.57
CA ALA A 296 2.02 13.55 18.39
C ALA A 296 2.54 14.98 18.66
N ASN A 297 2.08 15.62 19.73
CA ASN A 297 2.44 17.01 20.08
C ASN A 297 3.93 17.16 20.41
N THR A 298 4.59 16.07 20.80
CA THR A 298 6.02 16.04 21.17
C THR A 298 6.91 15.41 20.11
N ALA A 299 6.34 15.01 18.97
CA ALA A 299 7.06 14.37 17.88
C ALA A 299 8.07 15.32 17.20
N LYS A 300 9.19 14.76 16.75
CA LYS A 300 10.20 15.46 15.94
C LYS A 300 9.79 15.44 14.48
N THR A 301 9.54 16.60 13.88
CA THR A 301 9.39 16.74 12.42
C THR A 301 10.65 16.24 11.71
N LEU A 302 10.49 15.25 10.85
CA LEU A 302 11.57 14.71 10.02
C LEU A 302 11.72 15.49 8.72
N LYS A 303 12.95 15.48 8.21
CA LYS A 303 13.36 16.08 6.94
C LYS A 303 14.13 15.07 6.12
N ASP A 304 14.14 15.26 4.80
CA ASP A 304 15.00 14.51 3.91
C ASP A 304 16.47 14.98 4.02
N VAL A 305 17.35 14.32 3.28
CA VAL A 305 18.79 14.63 3.23
C VAL A 305 19.13 16.01 2.65
N ASN A 306 18.15 16.66 2.01
CA ASN A 306 18.27 18.01 1.46
C ASN A 306 17.64 19.07 2.38
N GLU A 307 17.29 18.69 3.61
CA GLU A 307 16.62 19.55 4.60
C GLU A 307 15.17 19.93 4.27
N ASN A 308 14.55 19.27 3.28
CA ASN A 308 13.13 19.46 3.00
C ASN A 308 12.29 18.71 4.04
N THR A 309 11.28 19.37 4.58
CA THR A 309 10.34 18.72 5.51
C THR A 309 9.50 17.68 4.77
N TYR A 310 9.40 16.46 5.30
CA TYR A 310 8.51 15.45 4.70
C TYR A 310 7.04 15.92 4.74
N PRO A 311 6.23 15.61 3.71
CA PRO A 311 4.80 15.89 3.73
C PRO A 311 4.12 15.30 4.95
N VAL A 312 3.09 15.99 5.47
CA VAL A 312 2.33 15.50 6.64
C VAL A 312 1.68 14.14 6.39
N MET A 313 1.32 13.83 5.14
CA MET A 313 0.79 12.52 4.73
C MET A 313 1.82 11.39 4.77
N ALA A 314 3.11 11.69 4.94
CA ALA A 314 4.16 10.68 5.04
C ALA A 314 4.63 10.46 6.48
N GLN A 315 4.58 11.49 7.33
CA GLN A 315 5.13 11.42 8.69
C GLN A 315 4.13 11.72 9.81
N GLY A 316 2.89 12.09 9.48
CA GLY A 316 1.94 12.61 10.46
C GLY A 316 2.54 13.79 11.22
N SER A 317 2.55 13.68 12.55
CA SER A 317 3.16 14.66 13.44
C SER A 317 4.70 14.55 13.50
N GLY A 318 5.27 13.43 13.06
CA GLY A 318 6.71 13.17 13.02
C GLY A 318 7.13 11.97 13.87
N LEU A 319 8.43 11.86 14.11
CA LEU A 319 9.07 10.80 14.89
C LEU A 319 8.76 10.94 16.38
N ILE A 320 8.22 9.89 17.00
CA ILE A 320 7.87 9.92 18.44
C ILE A 320 9.07 10.27 19.33
N ASN A 321 8.80 10.98 20.43
CA ASN A 321 9.81 11.33 21.44
C ASN A 321 9.30 10.95 22.84
N ILE A 322 9.65 9.74 23.28
CA ILE A 322 9.13 9.17 24.54
C ILE A 322 9.47 10.04 25.76
N PRO A 323 10.72 10.50 25.97
CA PRO A 323 11.03 11.37 27.10
C PRO A 323 10.21 12.67 27.13
N LYS A 324 9.97 13.31 25.98
CA LYS A 324 9.15 14.51 25.92
C LYS A 324 7.67 14.22 26.14
N ALA A 325 7.15 13.15 25.54
CA ALA A 325 5.77 12.71 25.75
C ALA A 325 5.50 12.43 27.24
N ALA A 326 6.44 11.77 27.93
CA ALA A 326 6.36 11.47 29.36
C ALA A 326 6.42 12.70 30.27
N GLN A 327 7.01 13.80 29.81
CA GLN A 327 7.15 15.05 30.56
C GLN A 327 6.14 16.12 30.16
N THR A 328 5.26 15.84 29.19
CA THR A 328 4.32 16.84 28.70
C THR A 328 3.27 17.15 29.75
N ASP A 329 3.09 18.43 30.01
CA ASP A 329 2.10 18.95 30.96
C ASP A 329 1.06 19.85 30.26
N ALA A 330 1.02 19.80 28.93
CA ALA A 330 -0.01 20.37 28.09
C ALA A 330 -0.28 19.46 26.88
N LEU A 331 -1.53 19.44 26.41
CA LEU A 331 -1.95 18.67 25.24
C LEU A 331 -2.79 19.55 24.33
N VAL A 332 -2.73 19.27 23.02
CA VAL A 332 -3.60 19.84 22.00
C VAL A 332 -4.23 18.71 21.20
N LYS A 333 -5.57 18.69 21.16
CA LYS A 333 -6.38 17.62 20.57
C LYS A 333 -7.40 18.18 19.58
N PRO A 334 -7.76 17.46 18.50
CA PRO A 334 -7.13 16.20 18.06
C PRO A 334 -5.67 16.41 17.59
N ASN A 335 -4.91 15.33 17.44
CA ASN A 335 -3.50 15.38 17.01
C ASN A 335 -3.33 15.87 15.56
N ASN A 336 -4.35 15.68 14.72
CA ASN A 336 -4.46 16.27 13.40
C ASN A 336 -5.93 16.62 13.09
N VAL A 337 -6.16 17.49 12.12
CA VAL A 337 -7.49 17.98 11.76
C VAL A 337 -7.78 17.72 10.28
N SER A 338 -8.94 17.14 9.97
CA SER A 338 -9.48 17.18 8.61
C SER A 338 -10.70 18.08 8.55
N PHE A 339 -10.73 18.97 7.55
CA PHE A 339 -11.93 19.71 7.18
C PHE A 339 -12.74 18.98 6.10
N GLY A 340 -12.28 17.81 5.63
CA GLY A 340 -13.00 16.96 4.69
C GLY A 340 -12.91 17.43 3.24
N LEU A 341 -13.92 17.02 2.47
CA LEU A 341 -14.05 17.23 1.04
C LEU A 341 -14.83 18.51 0.72
N ILE A 342 -14.34 19.27 -0.25
CA ILE A 342 -15.01 20.44 -0.82
C ILE A 342 -15.32 20.15 -2.29
N LYS A 343 -16.58 20.35 -2.69
CA LYS A 343 -17.00 20.25 -4.09
C LYS A 343 -16.30 21.33 -4.93
N PRO A 344 -15.65 20.98 -6.05
CA PRO A 344 -14.99 21.95 -6.92
C PRO A 344 -15.97 23.01 -7.43
N ASN A 345 -15.51 24.26 -7.54
CA ASN A 345 -16.28 25.39 -8.10
C ASN A 345 -17.65 25.63 -7.43
N SER A 346 -17.83 25.25 -6.17
CA SER A 346 -19.02 25.50 -5.35
C SER A 346 -19.04 26.90 -4.69
N GLY A 347 -18.08 27.77 -5.01
CA GLY A 347 -17.93 29.10 -4.42
C GLY A 347 -17.05 29.12 -3.16
N LYS A 348 -17.30 30.07 -2.25
CA LYS A 348 -16.57 30.18 -0.98
C LYS A 348 -17.21 29.29 0.08
N VAL A 349 -16.45 28.34 0.60
CA VAL A 349 -16.90 27.37 1.59
C VAL A 349 -16.21 27.64 2.92
N LYS A 350 -16.97 27.75 4.00
CA LYS A 350 -16.48 27.95 5.37
C LYS A 350 -16.66 26.68 6.17
N LEU A 351 -15.58 26.16 6.74
CA LEU A 351 -15.56 24.93 7.52
C LEU A 351 -14.91 25.20 8.88
N THR A 352 -15.44 24.58 9.93
CA THR A 352 -14.96 24.76 11.30
C THR A 352 -14.78 23.41 11.96
N GLN A 353 -13.64 23.24 12.63
CA GLN A 353 -13.30 22.11 13.49
C GLN A 353 -12.93 22.63 14.87
N ASN A 354 -13.09 21.83 15.91
CA ASN A 354 -12.73 22.24 17.25
C ASN A 354 -11.35 21.72 17.67
N ILE A 355 -10.59 22.57 18.34
CA ILE A 355 -9.30 22.23 18.96
C ILE A 355 -9.41 22.41 20.46
N THR A 356 -9.12 21.36 21.22
CA THR A 356 -9.04 21.38 22.67
C THR A 356 -7.60 21.55 23.11
N LEU A 357 -7.31 22.61 23.87
CA LEU A 357 -6.06 22.76 24.60
C LEU A 357 -6.31 22.30 26.03
N GLN A 358 -5.36 21.55 26.59
CA GLN A 358 -5.43 21.06 27.95
C GLN A 358 -4.16 21.44 28.69
N ASN A 359 -4.32 22.00 29.90
CA ASN A 359 -3.26 22.25 30.85
C ASN A 359 -3.34 21.19 31.94
N LEU A 360 -2.33 20.33 32.02
CA LEU A 360 -2.21 19.24 32.98
C LEU A 360 -1.41 19.64 34.22
N SER A 361 -0.88 20.87 34.25
CA SER A 361 -0.06 21.35 35.36
C SER A 361 -0.89 22.09 36.41
N ASN A 362 -0.31 22.22 37.60
CA ASN A 362 -0.85 23.02 38.69
C ASN A 362 -0.60 24.54 38.54
N LYS A 363 -0.04 24.99 37.40
CA LYS A 363 0.25 26.39 37.11
C LYS A 363 -0.54 26.88 35.92
N LYS A 364 -0.87 28.17 35.91
CA LYS A 364 -1.48 28.83 34.75
C LYS A 364 -0.51 28.76 33.57
N LYS A 365 -1.01 28.42 32.38
CA LYS A 365 -0.24 28.40 31.13
C LYS A 365 -0.80 29.39 30.13
N ASN A 366 0.09 30.04 29.39
CA ASN A 366 -0.25 30.91 28.28
C ASN A 366 0.35 30.34 27.00
N PHE A 367 -0.42 30.38 25.93
CA PHE A 367 -0.03 29.87 24.62
C PHE A 367 -0.16 30.97 23.58
N SER A 368 0.80 31.02 22.66
CA SER A 368 0.69 31.75 21.39
C SER A 368 0.50 30.75 20.25
N THR A 369 -0.26 31.13 19.22
CA THR A 369 -0.52 30.24 18.09
C THR A 369 -0.16 30.88 16.76
N ARG A 370 0.28 30.07 15.81
CA ARG A 370 0.44 30.50 14.41
C ARG A 370 -0.04 29.41 13.47
N ILE A 371 -0.49 29.81 12.29
CA ILE A 371 -0.95 28.89 11.23
C ILE A 371 0.00 29.03 10.06
N GLU A 372 0.44 27.89 9.53
CA GLU A 372 1.25 27.79 8.33
C GLU A 372 0.50 26.97 7.30
N LEU A 373 0.16 27.59 6.17
CA LEU A 373 -0.30 26.87 4.98
C LEU A 373 0.92 26.40 4.20
N LEU A 374 0.95 25.12 3.85
CA LEU A 374 2.01 24.54 3.02
C LEU A 374 1.74 24.78 1.53
N ASP A 375 0.48 25.01 1.17
CA ASP A 375 -0.02 25.23 -0.19
C ASP A 375 -0.56 26.67 -0.41
N THR A 376 -0.84 27.05 -1.66
CA THR A 376 -1.11 28.42 -2.14
C THR A 376 -1.92 29.35 -1.20
N LYS A 377 -1.30 30.48 -0.80
CA LYS A 377 -1.83 31.39 0.24
C LYS A 377 -3.01 32.28 -0.17
N THR A 378 -3.28 32.49 -1.47
CA THR A 378 -4.16 33.59 -1.92
C THR A 378 -5.65 33.28 -1.90
N LYS A 379 -6.05 31.99 -1.83
CA LYS A 379 -7.45 31.55 -1.89
C LYS A 379 -7.96 30.86 -0.61
N ILE A 380 -7.15 30.91 0.46
CA ILE A 380 -7.44 30.24 1.73
C ILE A 380 -7.31 31.26 2.85
N GLN A 381 -8.37 31.40 3.64
CA GLN A 381 -8.36 32.18 4.88
C GLN A 381 -8.45 31.20 6.06
N THR A 382 -7.66 31.43 7.10
CA THR A 382 -7.65 30.59 8.30
C THR A 382 -7.86 31.45 9.53
N SER A 383 -8.51 30.92 10.57
CA SER A 383 -8.79 31.65 11.80
C SER A 383 -8.71 30.72 13.01
N PHE A 384 -7.84 31.08 13.95
CA PHE A 384 -7.72 30.49 15.28
C PHE A 384 -7.23 31.57 16.26
N PRO A 385 -7.58 31.52 17.56
CA PRO A 385 -7.14 32.53 18.53
C PRO A 385 -5.62 32.61 18.64
N SER A 386 -5.03 33.77 18.36
CA SER A 386 -3.57 33.99 18.37
C SER A 386 -2.93 33.83 19.76
N SER A 387 -3.72 33.94 20.82
CA SER A 387 -3.29 33.69 22.20
C SER A 387 -4.40 33.04 23.02
N ILE A 388 -4.02 32.11 23.90
CA ILE A 388 -4.94 31.37 24.76
C ILE A 388 -4.31 31.25 26.15
N SER A 389 -5.09 31.50 27.19
CA SER A 389 -4.67 31.36 28.58
C SER A 389 -5.51 30.29 29.26
N LEU A 390 -4.86 29.31 29.90
CA LEU A 390 -5.51 28.20 30.59
C LEU A 390 -5.19 28.24 32.08
N LYS A 391 -6.23 28.03 32.89
CA LYS A 391 -6.09 27.82 34.34
C LYS A 391 -5.36 26.48 34.60
N PRO A 392 -4.77 26.28 35.79
CA PRO A 392 -4.29 24.97 36.22
C PRO A 392 -5.33 23.87 36.00
N ASN A 393 -4.91 22.66 35.62
CA ASN A 393 -5.75 21.46 35.50
C ASN A 393 -7.08 21.70 34.76
N SER A 394 -7.04 22.46 33.66
CA SER A 394 -8.23 22.84 32.89
C SER A 394 -8.02 22.62 31.41
N ASN A 395 -9.12 22.55 30.66
CA ASN A 395 -9.11 22.52 29.21
C ASN A 395 -9.99 23.65 28.66
N ILE A 396 -9.74 24.01 27.40
CA ILE A 396 -10.58 24.94 26.65
C ILE A 396 -10.67 24.49 25.20
N GLU A 397 -11.88 24.49 24.66
CA GLU A 397 -12.15 24.21 23.26
C GLU A 397 -12.24 25.53 22.48
N LYS A 398 -11.62 25.58 21.30
CA LYS A 398 -11.62 26.74 20.41
C LYS A 398 -11.92 26.33 18.97
N PRO A 399 -12.76 27.11 18.25
CA PRO A 399 -13.05 26.84 16.85
C PRO A 399 -11.84 27.21 15.97
N PHE A 400 -11.38 26.26 15.18
CA PHE A 400 -10.44 26.45 14.09
C PHE A 400 -11.22 26.45 12.78
N THR A 401 -11.19 27.58 12.08
CA THR A 401 -11.99 27.79 10.87
C THR A 401 -11.10 27.98 9.64
N ILE A 402 -11.47 27.36 8.53
CA ILE A 402 -10.97 27.70 7.20
C ILE A 402 -12.09 28.27 6.33
N THR A 403 -11.75 29.17 5.43
CA THR A 403 -12.61 29.63 4.33
C THR A 403 -11.84 29.48 3.04
N VAL A 404 -12.38 28.67 2.14
CA VAL A 404 -11.72 28.23 0.92
C VAL A 404 -12.53 28.66 -0.29
N ASP A 405 -11.88 29.30 -1.25
CA ASP A 405 -12.45 29.47 -2.60
C ASP A 405 -12.24 28.17 -3.39
N SER A 406 -13.32 27.44 -3.64
CA SER A 406 -13.32 26.13 -4.29
C SER A 406 -12.96 26.16 -5.79
N SER A 407 -12.64 27.34 -6.36
CA SER A 407 -11.98 27.47 -7.67
C SER A 407 -10.47 27.16 -7.62
N LEU A 408 -9.96 26.74 -6.45
CA LEU A 408 -8.64 26.13 -6.34
C LEU A 408 -8.54 24.88 -7.22
N PRO A 409 -7.35 24.55 -7.76
CA PRO A 409 -7.14 23.28 -8.44
C PRO A 409 -7.57 22.09 -7.57
N GLN A 410 -8.08 21.04 -8.20
CA GLN A 410 -8.36 19.80 -7.49
C GLN A 410 -7.07 19.26 -6.87
N GLY A 411 -7.17 18.74 -5.65
CA GLY A 411 -6.01 18.30 -4.89
C GLY A 411 -6.26 18.25 -3.39
N VAL A 412 -5.25 17.75 -2.69
CA VAL A 412 -5.19 17.71 -1.24
C VAL A 412 -4.33 18.87 -0.76
N TYR A 413 -4.86 19.66 0.18
CA TYR A 413 -4.21 20.86 0.70
C TYR A 413 -3.90 20.67 2.16
N THR A 414 -2.70 21.06 2.58
CA THR A 414 -2.21 20.80 3.94
C THR A 414 -1.65 22.04 4.62
N GLY A 415 -1.65 22.01 5.94
CA GLY A 415 -1.07 23.06 6.76
C GLY A 415 -0.76 22.56 8.18
N ASN A 416 -0.25 23.46 9.00
CA ASN A 416 0.05 23.21 10.40
C ASN A 416 -0.50 24.34 11.26
N LEU A 417 -1.22 23.99 12.32
CA LEU A 417 -1.46 24.87 13.47
C LEU A 417 -0.34 24.60 14.49
N TYR A 418 0.39 25.64 14.87
CA TYR A 418 1.40 25.57 15.92
C TYR A 418 0.89 26.23 17.18
N VAL A 419 1.07 25.56 18.31
CA VAL A 419 0.72 26.04 19.65
C VAL A 419 1.98 26.04 20.49
N LYS A 420 2.42 27.23 20.91
CA LYS A 420 3.65 27.44 21.67
C LYS A 420 3.33 27.90 23.07
N GLU A 421 3.80 27.16 24.08
CA GLU A 421 3.73 27.60 25.47
C GLU A 421 4.74 28.74 25.71
N GLN A 422 4.32 29.82 26.38
CA GLN A 422 5.21 30.90 26.75
C GLN A 422 6.38 30.38 27.62
N GLY A 423 7.60 30.78 27.27
CA GLY A 423 8.82 30.35 27.96
C GLY A 423 9.40 29.03 27.44
N LYS A 424 8.68 28.27 26.61
CA LYS A 424 9.24 27.12 25.88
C LYS A 424 9.72 27.54 24.49
N THR A 425 10.75 26.87 23.98
CA THR A 425 11.28 27.11 22.63
C THR A 425 10.47 26.36 21.58
N GLU A 426 10.04 25.15 21.91
CA GLU A 426 9.34 24.21 21.03
C GLU A 426 7.85 24.52 20.90
N GLU A 427 7.29 24.13 19.75
CA GLU A 427 5.88 24.30 19.43
C GLU A 427 5.24 22.92 19.27
N MET A 428 4.03 22.75 19.82
CA MET A 428 3.18 21.62 19.50
C MET A 428 2.61 21.85 18.10
N ARG A 429 2.85 20.91 17.19
CA ARG A 429 2.42 20.99 15.79
C ARG A 429 1.19 20.11 15.58
N ILE A 430 0.12 20.68 15.03
CA ILE A 430 -1.14 20.02 14.72
C ILE A 430 -1.34 20.14 13.21
N PRO A 431 -0.98 19.10 12.44
CA PRO A 431 -1.23 19.07 11.00
C PRO A 431 -2.72 19.17 10.70
N PHE A 432 -3.08 19.85 9.62
CA PHE A 432 -4.45 19.87 9.12
C PHE A 432 -4.52 19.69 7.60
N THR A 433 -5.67 19.23 7.12
CA THR A 433 -5.91 18.96 5.70
C THR A 433 -7.34 19.33 5.30
N PHE A 434 -7.51 19.65 4.03
CA PHE A 434 -8.80 19.70 3.33
C PHE A 434 -8.57 19.32 1.87
N SER A 435 -9.60 18.84 1.18
CA SER A 435 -9.47 18.38 -0.21
C SER A 435 -10.46 19.09 -1.12
N ILE A 436 -10.00 19.53 -2.29
CA ILE A 436 -10.87 19.91 -3.41
C ILE A 436 -10.95 18.69 -4.33
N ASP A 437 -12.05 17.94 -4.25
CA ASP A 437 -12.28 16.62 -4.87
C ASP A 437 -11.16 16.13 -5.81
N PRO A 438 -10.12 15.48 -5.26
CA PRO A 438 -8.90 15.17 -5.99
C PRO A 438 -9.16 14.12 -7.08
N LYS A 439 -8.44 14.23 -8.20
CA LYS A 439 -8.62 13.33 -9.35
C LYS A 439 -8.19 11.90 -9.04
N GLU A 440 -7.18 11.76 -8.21
CA GLU A 440 -6.60 10.48 -7.79
C GLU A 440 -7.47 9.77 -6.74
N TYR A 441 -8.52 10.42 -6.24
CA TYR A 441 -9.43 9.83 -5.27
C TYR A 441 -10.31 8.76 -5.91
N LYS A 442 -10.22 7.54 -5.40
CA LYS A 442 -11.07 6.44 -5.81
C LYS A 442 -12.52 6.72 -5.39
N ARG A 443 -13.44 6.67 -6.35
CA ARG A 443 -14.89 6.74 -6.13
C ARG A 443 -15.53 5.36 -5.98
N ILE A 444 -14.90 4.37 -6.61
CA ILE A 444 -15.26 2.96 -6.57
C ILE A 444 -14.00 2.13 -6.31
N ASP A 445 -14.15 1.10 -5.48
CA ASP A 445 -13.12 0.10 -5.21
C ASP A 445 -13.73 -1.30 -5.09
N GLY A 446 -12.88 -2.33 -5.10
CA GLY A 446 -13.28 -3.71 -4.80
C GLY A 446 -14.36 -4.27 -5.73
N VAL A 447 -14.28 -4.01 -7.04
CA VAL A 447 -15.18 -4.67 -8.01
C VAL A 447 -14.83 -6.15 -8.05
N GLU A 448 -15.76 -6.98 -7.59
CA GLU A 448 -15.64 -8.43 -7.54
C GLU A 448 -16.78 -9.06 -8.35
N ILE A 449 -16.41 -10.02 -9.18
CA ILE A 449 -17.36 -10.87 -9.90
C ILE A 449 -17.25 -12.25 -9.25
N VAL A 450 -18.32 -12.70 -8.58
CA VAL A 450 -18.27 -13.87 -7.69
C VAL A 450 -17.86 -15.14 -8.43
N ASN A 451 -18.38 -15.35 -9.65
CA ASN A 451 -17.97 -16.48 -10.48
C ASN A 451 -17.13 -15.98 -11.66
N SER A 452 -15.93 -16.52 -11.86
CA SER A 452 -15.11 -16.18 -13.03
C SER A 452 -15.70 -16.67 -14.35
N THR A 453 -16.60 -17.65 -14.30
CA THR A 453 -17.29 -18.25 -15.44
C THR A 453 -18.74 -18.55 -15.04
N PHE A 454 -19.70 -18.34 -15.95
CA PHE A 454 -21.12 -18.67 -15.70
C PHE A 454 -21.88 -18.91 -17.02
N SER A 455 -23.02 -19.60 -16.94
CA SER A 455 -23.82 -20.05 -18.09
C SER A 455 -25.28 -19.60 -17.98
N PRO A 456 -25.65 -18.43 -18.51
CA PRO A 456 -27.03 -17.98 -18.56
C PRO A 456 -27.81 -18.72 -19.67
N ASN A 457 -28.26 -19.95 -19.37
CA ASN A 457 -28.97 -20.87 -20.27
C ASN A 457 -30.36 -21.30 -19.72
N ASN A 458 -30.72 -20.86 -18.51
CA ASN A 458 -31.93 -21.14 -17.74
C ASN A 458 -32.08 -22.58 -17.20
N ASP A 459 -30.98 -23.26 -16.88
CA ASP A 459 -30.99 -24.58 -16.23
C ASP A 459 -30.89 -24.53 -14.69
N ASN A 460 -30.80 -23.33 -14.11
CA ASN A 460 -30.56 -22.99 -12.71
C ASN A 460 -29.15 -23.31 -12.19
N ILE A 461 -28.19 -23.58 -13.07
CA ILE A 461 -26.77 -23.82 -12.76
C ILE A 461 -25.97 -22.64 -13.30
N LEU A 462 -25.49 -21.78 -12.39
CA LEU A 462 -24.66 -20.63 -12.75
C LEU A 462 -25.31 -19.70 -13.80
N ASP A 463 -26.63 -19.55 -13.77
CA ASP A 463 -27.37 -18.67 -14.69
C ASP A 463 -27.13 -17.18 -14.45
N ASP A 464 -26.85 -16.82 -13.19
CA ASP A 464 -26.57 -15.46 -12.77
C ASP A 464 -25.17 -15.39 -12.16
N ASN A 465 -24.57 -14.22 -12.32
CA ASN A 465 -23.41 -13.81 -11.55
C ASN A 465 -23.82 -12.74 -10.53
N LEU A 466 -23.12 -12.70 -9.40
CA LEU A 466 -23.24 -11.60 -8.45
C LEU A 466 -22.02 -10.69 -8.64
N ILE A 467 -22.27 -9.41 -8.94
CA ILE A 467 -21.23 -8.40 -9.04
C ILE A 467 -21.30 -7.53 -7.79
N ASN A 468 -20.22 -7.55 -7.02
CA ASN A 468 -20.05 -6.77 -5.80
C ASN A 468 -19.12 -5.59 -6.08
N TYR A 469 -19.35 -4.47 -5.41
CA TYR A 469 -18.48 -3.30 -5.49
C TYR A 469 -18.66 -2.41 -4.27
N TYR A 470 -17.64 -1.60 -3.98
CA TYR A 470 -17.67 -0.64 -2.89
C TYR A 470 -17.62 0.79 -3.42
N LEU A 471 -18.57 1.62 -3.01
CA LEU A 471 -18.55 3.06 -3.29
C LEU A 471 -17.89 3.80 -2.12
N VAL A 472 -16.79 4.48 -2.40
CA VAL A 472 -15.99 5.18 -1.38
C VAL A 472 -16.61 6.54 -1.01
N THR A 473 -17.36 7.14 -1.93
CA THR A 473 -17.94 8.48 -1.81
C THR A 473 -19.31 8.49 -2.49
N PRO A 474 -20.18 9.48 -2.22
CA PRO A 474 -21.39 9.64 -3.01
C PRO A 474 -21.03 9.83 -4.50
N VAL A 475 -21.69 9.06 -5.36
CA VAL A 475 -21.50 9.13 -6.82
C VAL A 475 -22.79 9.60 -7.48
N GLU A 476 -22.66 10.53 -8.43
CA GLU A 476 -23.78 11.08 -9.19
C GLU A 476 -24.24 10.05 -10.23
N ASP A 477 -23.30 9.37 -10.90
CA ASP A 477 -23.56 8.29 -11.84
C ASP A 477 -22.60 7.10 -11.62
N ILE A 478 -23.11 5.89 -11.80
CA ILE A 478 -22.31 4.68 -11.94
C ILE A 478 -22.82 3.85 -13.10
N ALA A 479 -21.92 3.31 -13.92
CA ALA A 479 -22.25 2.42 -15.02
C ALA A 479 -21.27 1.25 -15.07
N PHE A 480 -21.78 0.07 -15.41
CA PHE A 480 -20.94 -1.08 -15.74
C PHE A 480 -21.06 -1.36 -17.24
N HIS A 481 -19.93 -1.56 -17.89
CA HIS A 481 -19.82 -1.80 -19.32
C HIS A 481 -19.18 -3.16 -19.56
N ALA A 482 -19.77 -3.95 -20.45
CA ALA A 482 -19.17 -5.19 -20.91
C ALA A 482 -18.30 -4.92 -22.13
N ASN A 483 -17.03 -5.31 -22.07
CA ASN A 483 -16.10 -5.24 -23.19
C ASN A 483 -15.59 -6.65 -23.51
N LEU A 484 -15.85 -7.12 -24.73
CA LEU A 484 -15.37 -8.43 -25.18
C LEU A 484 -13.85 -8.38 -25.39
N ILE A 485 -13.14 -9.30 -24.76
CA ILE A 485 -11.70 -9.48 -24.90
C ILE A 485 -11.47 -10.58 -25.94
N THR A 486 -10.67 -10.28 -26.94
CA THR A 486 -10.07 -11.28 -27.83
C THR A 486 -8.55 -11.12 -27.79
N LYS A 487 -7.82 -12.04 -28.43
CA LYS A 487 -6.36 -12.01 -28.48
C LYS A 487 -5.78 -10.66 -28.97
N ASP A 488 -6.47 -9.99 -29.89
CA ASP A 488 -5.95 -8.80 -30.57
C ASP A 488 -6.60 -7.48 -30.11
N ARG A 489 -7.74 -7.53 -29.39
CA ARG A 489 -8.51 -6.31 -29.09
C ARG A 489 -9.47 -6.46 -27.91
N VAL A 490 -9.82 -5.32 -27.32
CA VAL A 490 -10.93 -5.16 -26.37
C VAL A 490 -12.01 -4.31 -27.06
N THR A 491 -13.22 -4.85 -27.17
CA THR A 491 -14.32 -4.20 -27.93
C THR A 491 -15.54 -3.98 -27.04
N TYR A 492 -16.02 -2.74 -26.94
CA TYR A 492 -17.23 -2.41 -26.20
C TYR A 492 -18.45 -3.15 -26.74
N GLN A 493 -19.21 -3.80 -25.87
CA GLN A 493 -20.42 -4.57 -26.21
C GLN A 493 -21.70 -3.96 -25.68
N GLY A 494 -21.63 -3.07 -24.68
CA GLY A 494 -22.81 -2.39 -24.14
C GLY A 494 -22.72 -2.14 -22.64
N MET A 495 -23.64 -1.32 -22.15
CA MET A 495 -23.85 -1.11 -20.72
C MET A 495 -24.67 -2.27 -20.16
N VAL A 496 -24.28 -2.78 -18.99
CA VAL A 496 -24.97 -3.88 -18.29
C VAL A 496 -25.71 -3.41 -17.05
N TYR A 497 -25.24 -2.35 -16.40
CA TYR A 497 -25.87 -1.77 -15.21
C TYR A 497 -25.70 -0.24 -15.21
N GLN A 498 -26.66 0.46 -14.59
CA GLN A 498 -26.54 1.89 -14.29
C GLN A 498 -27.24 2.23 -12.98
N GLY A 499 -26.57 2.99 -12.13
CA GLY A 499 -27.12 3.62 -10.93
C GLY A 499 -26.97 5.15 -10.99
N LYS A 500 -27.77 5.86 -10.19
CA LYS A 500 -27.73 7.33 -10.07
C LYS A 500 -27.84 7.75 -8.61
N ASN A 501 -27.10 8.79 -8.23
CA ASN A 501 -27.09 9.36 -6.88
C ASN A 501 -26.91 8.28 -5.79
N GLU A 502 -25.94 7.39 -6.00
CA GLU A 502 -25.68 6.28 -5.09
C GLU A 502 -24.89 6.75 -3.87
N THR A 503 -25.25 6.21 -2.71
CA THR A 503 -24.55 6.46 -1.45
C THR A 503 -23.30 5.57 -1.32
N PRO A 504 -22.30 5.98 -0.51
CA PRO A 504 -21.17 5.13 -0.14
C PRO A 504 -21.60 3.79 0.45
N GLY A 505 -20.66 2.84 0.45
CA GLY A 505 -20.78 1.53 1.05
C GLY A 505 -20.77 0.38 0.03
N TYR A 506 -20.89 -0.83 0.57
CA TYR A 506 -20.98 -2.05 -0.22
C TYR A 506 -22.30 -2.12 -1.01
N LYS A 507 -22.20 -2.51 -2.27
CA LYS A 507 -23.30 -2.62 -3.21
C LYS A 507 -23.14 -3.91 -4.02
N SER A 508 -24.25 -4.43 -4.50
CA SER A 508 -24.25 -5.62 -5.35
C SER A 508 -25.43 -5.62 -6.31
N PHE A 509 -25.25 -6.21 -7.49
CA PHE A 509 -26.37 -6.56 -8.37
C PHE A 509 -26.15 -7.94 -9.02
N LYS A 510 -27.26 -8.64 -9.29
CA LYS A 510 -27.25 -9.87 -10.06
C LYS A 510 -27.20 -9.55 -11.56
N TRP A 511 -26.47 -10.35 -12.31
CA TRP A 511 -26.28 -10.17 -13.74
C TRP A 511 -26.26 -11.51 -14.48
N ASN A 512 -27.14 -11.67 -15.46
CA ASN A 512 -27.34 -12.89 -16.25
C ASN A 512 -26.69 -12.79 -17.66
N GLY A 513 -25.65 -11.98 -17.81
CA GLY A 513 -24.94 -11.87 -19.09
C GLY A 513 -25.71 -11.10 -20.18
N THR A 514 -26.65 -10.23 -19.81
CA THR A 514 -27.36 -9.34 -20.74
C THR A 514 -26.85 -7.90 -20.66
N ARG A 515 -27.11 -7.13 -21.72
CA ARG A 515 -27.07 -5.67 -21.67
C ARG A 515 -28.22 -5.14 -20.81
N LYS A 516 -28.16 -3.86 -20.46
CA LYS A 516 -29.18 -3.16 -19.68
C LYS A 516 -30.57 -3.17 -20.34
N ASP A 517 -30.63 -3.27 -21.67
CA ASP A 517 -31.88 -3.40 -22.43
C ASP A 517 -32.45 -4.84 -22.44
N GLY A 518 -31.77 -5.79 -21.79
CA GLY A 518 -32.16 -7.20 -21.71
C GLY A 518 -31.63 -8.07 -22.86
N SER A 519 -30.96 -7.50 -23.87
CA SER A 519 -30.39 -8.30 -24.96
C SER A 519 -29.18 -9.13 -24.50
N PRO A 520 -29.06 -10.40 -24.90
CA PRO A 520 -27.95 -11.25 -24.46
C PRO A 520 -26.62 -10.79 -25.06
N LEU A 521 -25.56 -10.92 -24.28
CA LEU A 521 -24.18 -10.84 -24.77
C LEU A 521 -23.77 -12.21 -25.34
N PRO A 522 -23.00 -12.24 -26.44
CA PRO A 522 -22.38 -13.47 -26.95
C PRO A 522 -21.54 -14.22 -25.90
N HIS A 523 -21.20 -15.48 -26.21
CA HIS A 523 -20.17 -16.19 -25.43
C HIS A 523 -18.79 -15.51 -25.55
N GLY A 524 -17.94 -15.71 -24.55
CA GLY A 524 -16.56 -15.25 -24.55
C GLY A 524 -16.10 -14.60 -23.26
N LEU A 525 -14.85 -14.16 -23.25
CA LEU A 525 -14.25 -13.46 -22.12
C LEU A 525 -14.59 -11.96 -22.17
N TYR A 526 -15.10 -11.44 -21.07
CA TYR A 526 -15.46 -10.04 -20.91
C TYR A 526 -14.63 -9.37 -19.83
N GLN A 527 -14.19 -8.15 -20.13
CA GLN A 527 -13.80 -7.17 -19.13
C GLN A 527 -15.04 -6.35 -18.78
N ILE A 528 -15.51 -6.50 -17.55
CA ILE A 528 -16.55 -5.64 -16.98
C ILE A 528 -15.88 -4.40 -16.40
N GLU A 529 -16.06 -3.27 -17.07
CA GLU A 529 -15.56 -1.97 -16.63
C GLU A 529 -16.64 -1.23 -15.85
N ALA A 530 -16.41 -1.01 -14.55
CA ALA A 530 -17.22 -0.12 -13.73
C ALA A 530 -16.67 1.30 -13.83
N VAL A 531 -17.52 2.28 -14.10
CA VAL A 531 -17.20 3.70 -14.16
C VAL A 531 -18.10 4.42 -13.16
N ALA A 532 -17.52 5.00 -12.11
CA ALA A 532 -18.24 5.77 -11.10
C ALA A 532 -17.79 7.22 -11.11
N SER A 533 -18.72 8.16 -11.20
CA SER A 533 -18.43 9.59 -11.40
C SER A 533 -19.24 10.51 -10.49
N ASN A 534 -18.68 11.69 -10.26
CA ASN A 534 -19.33 12.82 -9.61
C ASN A 534 -18.74 14.13 -10.15
N SER A 535 -19.15 15.26 -9.59
CA SER A 535 -18.64 16.58 -10.01
C SER A 535 -17.12 16.78 -9.98
N GLY A 536 -16.35 15.94 -9.27
CA GLY A 536 -14.88 16.00 -9.30
C GLY A 536 -14.20 15.06 -10.30
N GLY A 537 -14.93 14.19 -10.99
CA GLY A 537 -14.36 13.30 -11.99
C GLY A 537 -14.90 11.88 -11.93
N GLU A 538 -14.16 10.93 -12.51
CA GLU A 538 -14.54 9.53 -12.58
C GLU A 538 -13.41 8.60 -12.11
N THR A 539 -13.79 7.43 -11.59
CA THR A 539 -12.89 6.32 -11.28
C THR A 539 -13.36 5.08 -12.02
N LYS A 540 -12.41 4.33 -12.57
CA LYS A 540 -12.68 3.08 -13.28
C LYS A 540 -12.09 1.89 -12.55
N GLN A 541 -12.83 0.79 -12.53
CA GLN A 541 -12.40 -0.51 -12.01
C GLN A 541 -12.81 -1.59 -13.01
N THR A 542 -12.06 -2.69 -13.06
CA THR A 542 -12.29 -3.73 -14.06
C THR A 542 -12.22 -5.11 -13.44
N GLY A 543 -13.20 -5.95 -13.74
CA GLY A 543 -13.20 -7.39 -13.45
C GLY A 543 -13.27 -8.19 -14.75
N ALA A 544 -12.76 -9.43 -14.74
CA ALA A 544 -12.86 -10.33 -15.87
C ALA A 544 -13.87 -11.44 -15.58
N VAL A 545 -14.67 -11.82 -16.57
CA VAL A 545 -15.69 -12.87 -16.47
C VAL A 545 -15.90 -13.55 -17.81
N PHE A 546 -16.08 -14.85 -17.81
CA PHE A 546 -16.37 -15.63 -19.00
C PHE A 546 -17.86 -16.00 -19.05
N ILE A 547 -18.49 -15.77 -20.20
CA ILE A 547 -19.85 -16.22 -20.49
C ILE A 547 -19.76 -17.43 -21.41
N ASP A 548 -20.22 -18.58 -20.96
CA ASP A 548 -20.27 -19.79 -21.78
C ASP A 548 -21.60 -20.52 -21.60
N ARG A 549 -22.35 -20.68 -22.69
CA ARG A 549 -23.68 -21.30 -22.71
C ARG A 549 -23.69 -22.67 -23.39
N THR A 550 -22.53 -23.19 -23.73
CA THR A 550 -22.39 -24.37 -24.58
C THR A 550 -21.67 -25.46 -23.85
N ALA A 551 -22.25 -26.66 -23.82
CA ALA A 551 -21.59 -27.82 -23.23
C ALA A 551 -20.38 -28.28 -24.05
N PRO A 552 -19.33 -28.85 -23.41
CA PRO A 552 -18.18 -29.42 -24.09
C PRO A 552 -18.60 -30.46 -25.12
N LYS A 553 -18.06 -30.43 -26.34
CA LYS A 553 -18.33 -31.47 -27.34
C LYS A 553 -17.27 -32.57 -27.25
N LEU A 554 -17.73 -33.81 -27.16
CA LEU A 554 -16.85 -34.97 -27.06
C LEU A 554 -16.80 -35.75 -28.36
N THR A 555 -15.60 -36.12 -28.79
CA THR A 555 -15.40 -37.24 -29.71
C THR A 555 -14.88 -38.45 -28.94
N HIS A 556 -14.96 -39.64 -29.52
CA HIS A 556 -14.40 -40.85 -28.92
C HIS A 556 -13.92 -41.84 -29.97
N GLU A 557 -12.95 -42.65 -29.57
CA GLU A 557 -12.42 -43.82 -30.26
C GLU A 557 -12.21 -44.91 -29.20
N ILE A 558 -12.54 -46.15 -29.54
CA ILE A 558 -12.44 -47.30 -28.64
C ILE A 558 -11.29 -48.19 -29.10
N ASP A 559 -10.35 -48.44 -28.19
CA ASP A 559 -9.27 -49.40 -28.34
C ASP A 559 -9.62 -50.64 -27.51
N GLN A 560 -10.28 -51.60 -28.18
CA GLN A 560 -10.80 -52.83 -27.55
C GLN A 560 -9.66 -53.73 -27.04
N GLU A 561 -8.50 -53.71 -27.70
CA GLU A 561 -7.37 -54.57 -27.34
C GLU A 561 -6.73 -54.13 -26.01
N ASN A 562 -6.65 -52.81 -25.79
CA ASN A 562 -6.05 -52.23 -24.60
C ASN A 562 -7.08 -51.74 -23.56
N LEU A 563 -8.36 -52.06 -23.75
CA LEU A 563 -9.47 -51.67 -22.87
C LEU A 563 -9.44 -50.17 -22.54
N ARG A 564 -9.47 -49.36 -23.60
CA ARG A 564 -9.22 -47.92 -23.50
C ARG A 564 -10.18 -47.13 -24.36
N ILE A 565 -10.65 -46.01 -23.82
CA ILE A 565 -11.44 -45.02 -24.55
C ILE A 565 -10.62 -43.73 -24.59
N ARG A 566 -10.43 -43.18 -25.79
CA ARG A 566 -9.76 -41.89 -25.98
C ARG A 566 -10.58 -40.97 -26.86
N GLY A 567 -10.40 -39.68 -26.71
CA GLY A 567 -11.17 -38.73 -27.51
C GLY A 567 -10.66 -37.31 -27.39
N LYS A 568 -11.36 -36.39 -28.06
CA LYS A 568 -11.12 -34.95 -27.97
C LYS A 568 -12.27 -34.25 -27.29
N VAL A 569 -11.94 -33.15 -26.64
CA VAL A 569 -12.90 -32.21 -26.03
C VAL A 569 -12.80 -30.89 -26.79
N ASP A 570 -13.89 -30.45 -27.39
CA ASP A 570 -14.02 -29.15 -28.05
C ASP A 570 -14.87 -28.24 -27.16
N ASP A 571 -14.26 -27.18 -26.64
CA ASP A 571 -14.86 -26.28 -25.66
C ASP A 571 -14.17 -24.91 -25.71
N ILE A 572 -14.95 -23.84 -25.58
CA ILE A 572 -14.44 -22.47 -25.74
C ILE A 572 -13.47 -22.08 -24.62
N LEU A 573 -13.59 -22.64 -23.41
CA LEU A 573 -12.66 -22.40 -22.31
C LEU A 573 -11.30 -23.06 -22.58
N LEU A 574 -11.30 -24.25 -23.20
CA LEU A 574 -10.07 -24.92 -23.64
C LEU A 574 -9.41 -24.20 -24.81
N ASP A 575 -10.20 -23.72 -25.78
CA ASP A 575 -9.72 -22.87 -26.87
C ASP A 575 -9.03 -21.63 -26.32
N TRP A 576 -9.70 -20.90 -25.43
CA TRP A 576 -9.14 -19.71 -24.81
C TRP A 576 -7.83 -20.00 -24.06
N MET A 577 -7.81 -21.04 -23.23
CA MET A 577 -6.63 -21.41 -22.45
C MET A 577 -5.43 -21.71 -23.34
N THR A 578 -5.64 -22.50 -24.41
CA THR A 578 -4.57 -22.89 -25.33
C THR A 578 -4.08 -21.75 -26.22
N GLU A 579 -4.96 -20.83 -26.64
CA GLU A 579 -4.59 -19.71 -27.51
C GLU A 579 -3.95 -18.53 -26.78
N SER A 580 -4.37 -18.28 -25.54
CA SER A 580 -3.92 -17.14 -24.73
C SER A 580 -2.81 -17.49 -23.74
N GLY A 581 -2.65 -18.78 -23.39
CA GLY A 581 -1.79 -19.22 -22.29
C GLY A 581 -2.33 -18.84 -20.89
N TRP A 582 -3.53 -18.26 -20.82
CA TRP A 582 -4.18 -17.90 -19.56
C TRP A 582 -5.03 -19.05 -19.04
N ILE A 583 -4.78 -19.45 -17.79
CA ILE A 583 -5.54 -20.49 -17.11
C ILE A 583 -6.62 -19.79 -16.28
N ALA A 584 -7.89 -20.02 -16.61
CA ALA A 584 -9.00 -19.57 -15.78
C ALA A 584 -8.89 -20.16 -14.36
N PRO A 585 -9.34 -19.44 -13.30
CA PRO A 585 -9.41 -20.03 -11.97
C PRO A 585 -10.28 -21.30 -12.01
N GLY A 586 -9.71 -22.46 -11.66
CA GLY A 586 -10.42 -23.74 -11.66
C GLY A 586 -10.04 -24.68 -12.80
N ILE A 587 -10.82 -25.75 -12.99
CA ILE A 587 -10.62 -26.76 -14.04
C ILE A 587 -11.56 -26.39 -15.21
N PRO A 588 -11.03 -26.09 -16.42
CA PRO A 588 -11.86 -25.65 -17.56
C PRO A 588 -12.95 -26.65 -17.94
N VAL A 589 -12.61 -27.94 -17.98
CA VAL A 589 -13.55 -29.05 -18.17
C VAL A 589 -13.17 -30.19 -17.24
N ARG A 590 -14.12 -30.65 -16.42
CA ARG A 590 -14.00 -31.85 -15.60
C ARG A 590 -14.62 -33.02 -16.36
N MET A 591 -13.91 -34.14 -16.41
CA MET A 591 -14.43 -35.38 -16.98
C MET A 591 -14.57 -36.45 -15.90
N GLN A 592 -15.71 -37.12 -15.91
CA GLN A 592 -16.02 -38.25 -15.02
C GLN A 592 -16.64 -39.38 -15.82
N TYR A 593 -16.56 -40.60 -15.29
CA TYR A 593 -17.27 -41.74 -15.87
C TYR A 593 -17.79 -42.70 -14.81
N GLU A 594 -18.79 -43.49 -15.18
CA GLU A 594 -19.23 -44.66 -14.44
C GLU A 594 -19.38 -45.86 -15.40
N ILE A 595 -19.39 -47.06 -14.83
CA ILE A 595 -19.46 -48.32 -15.60
C ILE A 595 -20.81 -48.97 -15.32
N ASN A 596 -21.57 -49.25 -16.39
CA ASN A 596 -22.86 -49.95 -16.34
C ASN A 596 -23.90 -49.31 -15.40
N GLY A 597 -23.87 -47.99 -15.19
CA GLY A 597 -24.80 -47.31 -14.30
C GLY A 597 -24.69 -47.73 -12.83
N ASN A 598 -23.49 -48.12 -12.38
CA ASN A 598 -23.27 -48.60 -11.02
C ASN A 598 -23.35 -47.50 -9.94
N GLY A 599 -23.43 -46.22 -10.33
CA GLY A 599 -23.49 -45.07 -9.42
C GLY A 599 -22.13 -44.70 -8.80
N VAL A 600 -21.03 -45.33 -9.23
CA VAL A 600 -19.66 -45.06 -8.77
C VAL A 600 -18.95 -44.24 -9.83
N TRP A 601 -18.73 -42.96 -9.53
CA TRP A 601 -18.10 -42.00 -10.44
C TRP A 601 -16.59 -41.91 -10.23
N GLU A 602 -15.84 -42.16 -11.30
CA GLU A 602 -14.38 -42.00 -11.36
C GLU A 602 -14.02 -40.77 -12.20
N SER A 603 -12.84 -40.18 -11.96
CA SER A 603 -12.37 -39.03 -12.74
C SER A 603 -11.57 -39.50 -13.95
N ALA A 604 -11.90 -38.98 -15.13
CA ALA A 604 -11.11 -39.21 -16.34
C ALA A 604 -10.03 -38.13 -16.49
N PHE A 605 -8.84 -38.54 -16.92
CA PHE A 605 -7.77 -37.59 -17.20
C PHE A 605 -8.05 -36.85 -18.52
N LEU A 606 -8.02 -35.52 -18.46
CA LEU A 606 -8.06 -34.62 -19.61
C LEU A 606 -6.75 -33.85 -19.67
N ASN A 607 -6.02 -34.01 -20.77
CA ASN A 607 -4.93 -33.10 -21.10
C ASN A 607 -5.54 -31.83 -21.69
N THR A 608 -5.66 -30.78 -20.88
CA THR A 608 -6.30 -29.53 -21.26
C THR A 608 -5.55 -28.78 -22.37
N TRP A 609 -4.23 -28.99 -22.51
CA TRP A 609 -3.43 -28.37 -23.57
C TRP A 609 -3.60 -29.04 -24.93
N GLU A 610 -3.66 -30.37 -24.93
CA GLU A 610 -3.88 -31.15 -26.16
C GLU A 610 -5.36 -31.36 -26.49
N LYS A 611 -6.24 -30.95 -25.57
CA LYS A 611 -7.70 -31.09 -25.65
C LYS A 611 -8.13 -32.54 -25.90
N ASN A 612 -7.41 -33.49 -25.31
CA ASN A 612 -7.67 -34.92 -25.44
C ASN A 612 -7.83 -35.57 -24.06
N TYR A 613 -8.65 -36.60 -24.01
CA TYR A 613 -8.85 -37.40 -22.80
C TYR A 613 -8.62 -38.87 -23.10
N GLU A 614 -8.26 -39.58 -22.05
CA GLU A 614 -8.03 -41.02 -22.11
C GLU A 614 -8.48 -41.68 -20.82
N ILE A 615 -9.23 -42.77 -20.96
CA ILE A 615 -9.74 -43.58 -19.86
C ILE A 615 -9.23 -45.00 -20.06
N TYR A 616 -8.54 -45.49 -19.05
CA TYR A 616 -8.00 -46.84 -18.98
C TYR A 616 -8.83 -47.66 -18.01
N PHE A 617 -9.17 -48.88 -18.41
CA PHE A 617 -9.92 -49.80 -17.56
C PHE A 617 -9.06 -51.02 -17.22
N ASP A 618 -8.96 -51.31 -15.94
CA ASP A 618 -8.44 -52.61 -15.52
C ASP A 618 -9.48 -53.69 -15.83
N ARG A 619 -9.03 -54.85 -16.31
CA ARG A 619 -9.92 -55.97 -16.69
C ARG A 619 -10.85 -56.40 -15.55
N ASN A 620 -10.44 -56.20 -14.29
CA ASN A 620 -11.26 -56.54 -13.11
C ASN A 620 -12.43 -55.56 -12.86
N GLN A 621 -12.44 -54.38 -13.49
CA GLN A 621 -13.53 -53.41 -13.40
C GLN A 621 -14.68 -53.72 -14.37
N LEU A 622 -14.43 -54.59 -15.37
CA LEU A 622 -15.34 -54.84 -16.48
C LEU A 622 -15.91 -56.26 -16.45
N GLN A 623 -17.13 -56.42 -16.95
CA GLN A 623 -17.79 -57.72 -17.11
C GLN A 623 -17.45 -58.33 -18.47
N GLU A 624 -17.54 -59.65 -18.60
CA GLU A 624 -17.43 -60.32 -19.90
C GLU A 624 -18.59 -59.89 -20.82
N GLY A 625 -18.28 -59.57 -22.09
CA GLY A 625 -19.23 -59.01 -23.03
C GLY A 625 -19.32 -57.48 -22.98
N LYS A 626 -20.53 -56.94 -23.15
CA LYS A 626 -20.76 -55.51 -23.33
C LYS A 626 -20.73 -54.75 -22.00
N ASN A 627 -19.90 -53.71 -21.92
CA ASN A 627 -19.88 -52.74 -20.82
C ASN A 627 -20.21 -51.35 -21.36
N THR A 628 -21.25 -50.70 -20.84
CA THR A 628 -21.60 -49.33 -21.21
C THR A 628 -20.93 -48.37 -20.25
N ILE A 629 -20.02 -47.56 -20.77
CA ILE A 629 -19.32 -46.51 -20.04
C ILE A 629 -20.10 -45.21 -20.23
N HIS A 630 -20.61 -44.64 -19.14
CA HIS A 630 -21.25 -43.33 -19.16
C HIS A 630 -20.18 -42.29 -18.84
N ILE A 631 -19.84 -41.44 -19.80
CA ILE A 631 -18.86 -40.36 -19.67
C ILE A 631 -19.60 -39.03 -19.57
N VAL A 632 -19.25 -38.24 -18.57
CA VAL A 632 -19.79 -36.91 -18.32
C VAL A 632 -18.65 -35.90 -18.39
N ALA A 633 -18.80 -34.89 -19.23
CA ALA A 633 -17.91 -33.73 -19.27
C ALA A 633 -18.68 -32.48 -18.86
N THR A 634 -18.22 -31.81 -17.81
CA THR A 634 -18.81 -30.58 -17.29
C THR A 634 -17.79 -29.46 -17.35
N ASP A 635 -18.10 -28.37 -18.03
CA ASP A 635 -17.25 -27.19 -18.09
C ASP A 635 -17.28 -26.38 -16.78
N ALA A 636 -16.41 -25.38 -16.66
CA ALA A 636 -16.38 -24.48 -15.51
C ALA A 636 -17.61 -23.55 -15.41
N ALA A 637 -18.43 -23.47 -16.45
CA ALA A 637 -19.69 -22.73 -16.48
C ALA A 637 -20.89 -23.58 -16.02
N GLY A 638 -20.70 -24.89 -15.79
CA GLY A 638 -21.72 -25.85 -15.39
C GLY A 638 -22.40 -26.57 -16.56
N ASN A 639 -22.09 -26.25 -17.82
CA ASN A 639 -22.68 -26.94 -18.95
C ASN A 639 -22.14 -28.37 -19.05
N THR A 640 -23.02 -29.33 -19.29
CA THR A 640 -22.68 -30.75 -19.22
C THR A 640 -23.05 -31.50 -20.50
N THR A 641 -22.11 -32.33 -20.98
CA THR A 641 -22.32 -33.31 -22.04
C THR A 641 -22.26 -34.71 -21.47
N ASN A 642 -23.22 -35.55 -21.88
CA ASN A 642 -23.29 -36.96 -21.54
C ASN A 642 -22.99 -37.78 -22.80
N LEU A 643 -22.11 -38.77 -22.69
CA LEU A 643 -21.72 -39.66 -23.77
C LEU A 643 -21.69 -41.11 -23.26
N ASN A 644 -22.48 -41.98 -23.88
CA ASN A 644 -22.42 -43.41 -23.61
C ASN A 644 -21.57 -44.10 -24.66
N VAL A 645 -20.59 -44.89 -24.22
CA VAL A 645 -19.66 -45.62 -25.08
C VAL A 645 -19.67 -47.09 -24.68
N ASP A 646 -19.83 -47.98 -25.65
CA ASP A 646 -19.86 -49.41 -25.39
C ASP A 646 -18.49 -50.05 -25.62
N LEU A 647 -17.93 -50.68 -24.59
CA LEU A 647 -16.66 -51.41 -24.61
C LEU A 647 -16.95 -52.92 -24.53
N GLU A 648 -16.41 -53.71 -25.47
CA GLU A 648 -16.63 -55.16 -25.53
C GLU A 648 -15.41 -55.91 -25.01
N VAL A 649 -15.65 -56.72 -23.98
CA VAL A 649 -14.63 -57.47 -23.29
C VAL A 649 -14.73 -58.93 -23.70
N LYS A 650 -13.80 -59.37 -24.56
CA LYS A 650 -13.68 -60.76 -25.04
C LYS A 650 -12.92 -61.65 -24.09
#